data_AF-A0A7U5Y744-F1
#
_entry.id   AF-A0A7U5Y744-F1
#
_cell.length_a   1.000
_cell.length_b   1.000
_cell.length_c   1.000
_cell.angle_alpha   90.00
_cell.angle_beta   90.00
_cell.angle_gamma   90.00
#
_symmetry.space_group_name_H-M   'P 1'
#
loop_
_entity.id
_entity.type
_entity.pdbx_description
1 polymer ?
#
loop_
_entity_poly.entity_id
_entity_poly.type
_entity_poly.pdbx_seq_one_letter_code
_entity_poly.pdbx_strand_id
1 'polypeptide(L)'
;MTQASHPFVHPGLPAPTRTPLLTGDDPDHKRRELLAYFCQTFDLYDSLFDCLADERAWFNKAIPLRHPLIFYYGHTAAFFVNKLLAARLIESRLDPRIEALVAIGVDEMSWDDLDETHYDWPTVAELRDYRGRVRALVCDFIERMPIELPIHWQSPAWVILMGIEHERIHLETSSVLIRQLPLAWVRSQPQWPVCPEARHDLAAVPVNTLLPVAGGQVRLGKQDATYGWDNEYGERHIELAPFQASRMLVSNAEYLAFVQAGGYETRDWWDDEGWGWRQYAKARMPTFWVGDPLEPEQLHLRLMTEQVPMPWDWPVEVNQLEAAAFCRWKADQTGLPVQLPSEGEWMLLREQLAGDQPDWMEAPGNINLARFASSCPVDACPQGSFFDLVGNVWQWTSTAIDGFEGFKVHPLYDDFSTPTFDGKHTLIKGGSWISTGNEALKSSRYAFRRHFFQHAGFRYLVSRHQEPVIVNPYETDTLVAQYLDFQYGPSHFGVANYAEALASLASELCGRHERALDIGCATGRASFELARRFAHVDGVDYSARFIDVALTLARQDSFRYAVPVEGDLVEYCEARLSRHELGREQSERVHFSQGDACNLKPKYGDYDLVLASNLIDRLREPARFLRDIAPRLRSGGLLVLTSPYTWLTDYTPKANWLGGIRENGEALGTYQALQRLLAEEFEEHMPPRDVPFVIRETARKYQHTVAQLTVWRKR
;
A
#
# COMPACT_ATOMS: atom_id res chain seq x y z
N MET A 1 22.17 19.25 30.24
CA MET A 1 23.58 18.85 30.45
C MET A 1 23.68 17.38 30.13
N THR A 2 24.01 17.07 28.88
CA THR A 2 24.17 15.70 28.38
C THR A 2 25.48 15.16 28.93
N GLN A 3 25.41 14.11 29.75
CA GLN A 3 26.59 13.30 30.05
C GLN A 3 27.08 12.74 28.72
N ALA A 4 28.28 13.16 28.31
CA ALA A 4 28.99 12.51 27.22
C ALA A 4 29.35 11.10 27.68
N SER A 5 28.48 10.13 27.36
CA SER A 5 28.86 8.72 27.36
C SER A 5 29.96 8.53 26.32
N HIS A 6 31.00 7.79 26.69
CA HIS A 6 31.95 7.29 25.70
C HIS A 6 31.18 6.49 24.63
N PRO A 7 31.51 6.63 23.33
CA PRO A 7 30.80 5.91 22.28
C PRO A 7 30.90 4.42 22.54
N PHE A 8 29.75 3.73 22.60
CA PHE A 8 29.74 2.28 22.66
C PHE A 8 30.29 1.73 21.34
N VAL A 9 31.47 1.11 21.38
CA VAL A 9 32.07 0.43 20.23
C VAL A 9 32.32 -1.01 20.63
N HIS A 10 31.53 -1.94 20.09
CA HIS A 10 31.80 -3.35 20.27
C HIS A 10 32.94 -3.77 19.32
N PRO A 11 34.05 -4.34 19.82
CA PRO A 11 35.23 -4.65 19.00
C PRO A 11 34.97 -5.73 17.94
N GLY A 12 33.91 -6.51 18.08
CA GLY A 12 33.50 -7.53 17.12
C GLY A 12 32.69 -6.98 15.93
N LEU A 13 31.87 -5.94 16.12
CA LEU A 13 30.99 -5.45 15.06
C LEU A 13 31.76 -4.56 14.07
N PRO A 14 31.41 -4.59 12.76
CA PRO A 14 31.90 -3.59 11.83
C PRO A 14 31.42 -2.20 12.28
N ALA A 15 32.17 -1.16 11.89
CA ALA A 15 31.77 0.21 12.17
C ALA A 15 30.37 0.47 11.60
N PRO A 16 29.43 1.04 12.38
CA PRO A 16 28.09 1.31 11.88
C PRO A 16 28.12 2.24 10.67
N THR A 17 27.40 1.85 9.61
CA THR A 17 27.32 2.68 8.41
C THR A 17 26.52 3.96 8.69
N ARG A 18 26.78 5.04 7.95
CA ARG A 18 25.95 6.26 7.98
C ARG A 18 25.24 6.40 6.64
N THR A 19 23.92 6.59 6.67
CA THR A 19 23.12 6.71 5.46
C THR A 19 23.53 7.98 4.70
N PRO A 20 23.98 7.88 3.44
CA PRO A 20 24.43 9.05 2.69
C PRO A 20 23.30 10.04 2.45
N LEU A 21 23.62 11.32 2.54
CA LEU A 21 22.75 12.37 2.00
C LEU A 21 22.85 12.37 0.46
N LEU A 22 21.74 12.61 -0.22
CA LEU A 22 21.63 12.81 -1.66
C LEU A 22 22.21 14.16 -2.09
N THR A 23 22.38 15.09 -1.16
CA THR A 23 22.99 16.41 -1.37
C THR A 23 24.51 16.39 -1.13
N GLY A 24 25.18 17.44 -1.60
CA GLY A 24 26.61 17.70 -1.41
C GLY A 24 27.11 18.75 -2.39
N ASP A 25 28.37 19.16 -2.25
CA ASP A 25 29.04 20.16 -3.09
C ASP A 25 30.25 19.60 -3.88
N ASP A 26 30.75 18.42 -3.52
CA ASP A 26 31.85 17.73 -4.18
C ASP A 26 31.41 16.35 -4.74
N PRO A 27 31.23 16.21 -6.07
CA PRO A 27 30.93 14.94 -6.72
C PRO A 27 31.97 13.84 -6.48
N ASP A 28 33.26 14.17 -6.37
CA ASP A 28 34.31 13.17 -6.13
C ASP A 28 34.30 12.68 -4.68
N HIS A 29 33.96 13.57 -3.73
CA HIS A 29 33.68 13.16 -2.36
C HIS A 29 32.47 12.23 -2.31
N LYS A 30 31.35 12.60 -2.97
CA LYS A 30 30.16 11.76 -3.03
C LYS A 30 30.46 10.38 -3.62
N ARG A 31 31.30 10.32 -4.67
CA ARG A 31 31.74 9.06 -5.27
C ARG A 31 32.40 8.14 -4.25
N ARG A 32 33.37 8.66 -3.49
CA ARG A 32 34.08 7.89 -2.46
C ARG A 32 33.14 7.45 -1.34
N GLU A 33 32.21 8.30 -0.95
CA GLU A 33 31.18 7.98 0.05
C GLU A 33 30.28 6.83 -0.44
N LEU A 34 29.74 6.90 -1.65
CA LEU A 34 28.91 5.84 -2.24
C LEU A 34 29.67 4.51 -2.39
N LEU A 35 30.94 4.57 -2.81
CA LEU A 35 31.80 3.39 -2.95
C LEU A 35 32.05 2.73 -1.59
N ALA A 36 32.35 3.52 -0.55
CA ALA A 36 32.55 3.02 0.79
C ALA A 36 31.25 2.43 1.37
N TYR A 37 30.12 3.09 1.12
CA TYR A 37 28.80 2.64 1.55
C TYR A 37 28.42 1.30 0.89
N PHE A 38 28.64 1.17 -0.42
CA PHE A 38 28.46 -0.08 -1.16
C PHE A 38 29.34 -1.21 -0.58
N CYS A 39 30.66 -0.99 -0.48
CA CYS A 39 31.58 -2.03 -0.01
C CYS A 39 31.22 -2.49 1.41
N GLN A 40 30.91 -1.56 2.31
CA GLN A 40 30.53 -1.90 3.69
C GLN A 40 29.25 -2.75 3.74
N THR A 41 28.22 -2.41 2.94
CA THR A 41 26.99 -3.21 2.86
C THR A 41 27.28 -4.61 2.31
N PHE A 42 28.03 -4.68 1.21
CA PHE A 42 28.31 -5.93 0.53
C PHE A 42 29.12 -6.90 1.41
N ASP A 43 30.14 -6.38 2.10
CA ASP A 43 30.99 -7.13 3.01
C ASP A 43 30.20 -7.57 4.27
N LEU A 44 29.32 -6.70 4.80
CA LEU A 44 28.43 -7.03 5.93
C LEU A 44 27.45 -8.15 5.57
N TYR A 45 26.84 -8.08 4.39
CA TYR A 45 25.92 -9.11 3.89
C TYR A 45 26.64 -10.45 3.73
N ASP A 46 27.82 -10.48 3.11
CA ASP A 46 28.63 -11.71 3.02
C ASP A 46 28.94 -12.31 4.40
N SER A 47 29.29 -11.46 5.37
CA SER A 47 29.63 -11.91 6.74
C SER A 47 28.48 -12.56 7.50
N LEU A 48 27.22 -12.29 7.12
CA LEU A 48 26.05 -12.93 7.70
C LEU A 48 26.02 -14.42 7.36
N PHE A 49 26.40 -14.76 6.12
CA PHE A 49 26.39 -16.15 5.62
C PHE A 49 27.55 -16.99 6.16
N ASP A 50 28.58 -16.37 6.74
CA ASP A 50 29.62 -17.09 7.48
C ASP A 50 29.08 -17.77 8.76
N CYS A 51 27.88 -17.38 9.21
CA CYS A 51 27.17 -18.07 10.30
C CYS A 51 26.67 -19.46 9.89
N LEU A 52 26.63 -19.79 8.59
CA LEU A 52 26.19 -21.10 8.11
C LEU A 52 27.31 -22.13 8.27
N ALA A 53 27.08 -23.11 9.14
CA ALA A 53 28.08 -24.11 9.53
C ALA A 53 27.97 -25.44 8.76
N ASP A 54 26.85 -25.66 8.07
CA ASP A 54 26.54 -26.90 7.35
C ASP A 54 26.02 -26.57 5.95
N GLU A 55 26.40 -27.36 4.95
CA GLU A 55 25.96 -27.17 3.57
C GLU A 55 24.43 -27.23 3.44
N ARG A 56 23.76 -28.03 4.26
CA ARG A 56 22.29 -28.12 4.28
C ARG A 56 21.62 -26.79 4.59
N ALA A 57 22.26 -25.91 5.37
CA ALA A 57 21.73 -24.59 5.69
C ALA A 57 21.48 -23.73 4.45
N TRP A 58 22.28 -23.92 3.40
CA TRP A 58 22.21 -23.14 2.17
C TRP A 58 21.02 -23.52 1.32
N PHE A 59 20.74 -24.82 1.21
CA PHE A 59 19.81 -25.36 0.20
C PHE A 59 18.44 -25.75 0.78
N ASN A 60 18.31 -25.86 2.10
CA ASN A 60 17.02 -26.13 2.73
C ASN A 60 16.26 -24.83 2.97
N LYS A 61 14.96 -24.86 2.68
CA LYS A 61 14.04 -23.78 3.06
C LYS A 61 13.94 -23.74 4.59
N ALA A 62 14.21 -22.59 5.20
CA ALA A 62 14.04 -22.40 6.64
C ALA A 62 12.55 -22.52 7.04
N ILE A 63 11.66 -22.03 6.16
CA ILE A 63 10.21 -22.21 6.26
C ILE A 63 9.62 -22.49 4.86
N PRO A 64 8.47 -23.18 4.75
CA PRO A 64 7.87 -23.53 3.46
C PRO A 64 7.59 -22.31 2.55
N LEU A 65 7.29 -21.18 3.20
CA LEU A 65 6.92 -19.91 2.58
C LEU A 65 8.12 -19.08 2.09
N ARG A 66 9.35 -19.62 2.03
CA ARG A 66 10.53 -18.84 1.60
C ARG A 66 11.44 -19.68 0.72
N HIS A 67 12.21 -19.02 -0.13
CA HIS A 67 13.33 -19.66 -0.82
C HIS A 67 14.43 -20.10 0.17
N PRO A 68 15.31 -21.04 -0.22
CA PRO A 68 16.48 -21.39 0.57
C PRO A 68 17.52 -20.25 0.62
N LEU A 69 18.44 -20.26 1.60
CA LEU A 69 19.43 -19.18 1.78
C LEU A 69 20.36 -18.97 0.58
N ILE A 70 20.62 -20.02 -0.20
CA ILE A 70 21.41 -19.94 -1.45
C ILE A 70 20.79 -18.95 -2.46
N PHE A 71 19.46 -18.87 -2.51
CA PHE A 71 18.77 -17.90 -3.36
C PHE A 71 19.09 -16.47 -2.90
N TYR A 72 18.88 -16.16 -1.63
CA TYR A 72 19.07 -14.80 -1.09
C TYR A 72 20.51 -14.33 -1.28
N TYR A 73 21.47 -15.23 -1.04
CA TYR A 73 22.89 -14.95 -1.25
C TYR A 73 23.20 -14.47 -2.68
N GLY A 74 22.61 -15.09 -3.70
CA GLY A 74 22.80 -14.68 -5.09
C GLY A 74 21.89 -13.51 -5.52
N HIS A 75 20.68 -13.45 -4.97
CA HIS A 75 19.60 -12.56 -5.39
C HIS A 75 19.99 -11.09 -5.30
N THR A 76 20.56 -10.64 -4.19
CA THR A 76 20.93 -9.23 -4.00
C THR A 76 21.99 -8.78 -5.01
N ALA A 77 22.95 -9.64 -5.35
CA ALA A 77 23.96 -9.35 -6.37
C ALA A 77 23.35 -9.33 -7.79
N ALA A 78 22.43 -10.24 -8.10
CA ALA A 78 21.68 -10.20 -9.36
C ALA A 78 20.78 -8.96 -9.48
N PHE A 79 20.23 -8.47 -8.37
CA PHE A 79 19.45 -7.25 -8.33
C PHE A 79 20.23 -6.04 -8.86
N PHE A 80 21.49 -5.84 -8.44
CA PHE A 80 22.35 -4.78 -8.99
C PHE A 80 22.47 -4.86 -10.52
N VAL A 81 22.78 -6.05 -11.05
CA VAL A 81 22.93 -6.26 -12.50
C VAL A 81 21.60 -6.01 -13.23
N ASN A 82 20.49 -6.52 -12.69
CA ASN A 82 19.15 -6.34 -13.26
C ASN A 82 18.76 -4.86 -13.35
N LYS A 83 18.95 -4.09 -12.28
CA LYS A 83 18.56 -2.68 -12.26
C LYS A 83 19.50 -1.81 -13.09
N LEU A 84 20.81 -2.12 -13.13
CA LEU A 84 21.75 -1.46 -14.06
C LEU A 84 21.38 -1.74 -15.53
N LEU A 85 20.95 -2.96 -15.87
CA LEU A 85 20.46 -3.29 -17.21
C LEU A 85 19.14 -2.59 -17.55
N ALA A 86 18.17 -2.61 -16.63
CA ALA A 86 16.88 -1.96 -16.82
C ALA A 86 17.04 -0.45 -17.04
N ALA A 87 17.97 0.17 -16.33
CA ALA A 87 18.35 1.57 -16.49
C ALA A 87 19.23 1.84 -17.74
N ARG A 88 19.63 0.80 -18.49
CA ARG A 88 20.54 0.86 -19.64
C ARG A 88 21.90 1.49 -19.30
N LEU A 89 22.38 1.24 -18.08
CA LEU A 89 23.67 1.71 -17.56
C LEU A 89 24.80 0.70 -17.81
N ILE A 90 24.44 -0.54 -18.14
CA ILE A 90 25.33 -1.58 -18.67
C ILE A 90 24.67 -2.25 -19.88
N GLU A 91 25.48 -2.85 -20.76
CA GLU A 91 25.01 -3.41 -22.03
C GLU A 91 24.63 -4.90 -21.94
N SER A 92 25.22 -5.65 -21.00
CA SER A 92 25.06 -7.10 -20.90
C SER A 92 25.09 -7.62 -19.47
N ARG A 93 24.42 -8.75 -19.26
CA ARG A 93 24.47 -9.58 -18.05
C ARG A 93 25.89 -10.11 -17.80
N LEU A 94 26.25 -10.35 -16.54
CA LEU A 94 27.51 -10.99 -16.16
C LEU A 94 27.43 -12.51 -16.23
N ASP A 95 26.28 -13.08 -15.84
CA ASP A 95 25.99 -14.50 -15.90
C ASP A 95 24.47 -14.72 -16.08
N PRO A 96 23.98 -14.79 -17.34
CA PRO A 96 22.55 -14.92 -17.61
C PRO A 96 21.88 -16.11 -16.93
N ARG A 97 22.63 -17.21 -16.70
CA ARG A 97 22.09 -18.42 -16.08
C ARG A 97 21.87 -18.21 -14.58
N ILE A 98 22.91 -17.77 -13.87
CA ILE A 98 22.81 -17.50 -12.43
C ILE A 98 21.76 -16.41 -12.21
N GLU A 99 21.85 -15.31 -12.95
CA GLU A 99 20.93 -14.19 -12.82
C GLU A 99 19.48 -14.63 -13.03
N ALA A 100 19.16 -15.45 -14.03
CA ALA A 100 17.79 -15.95 -14.22
C ALA A 100 17.28 -16.80 -13.04
N LEU A 101 18.15 -17.64 -12.45
CA LEU A 101 17.79 -18.53 -11.34
C LEU A 101 17.52 -17.77 -10.02
N VAL A 102 18.19 -16.65 -9.80
CA VAL A 102 18.04 -15.83 -8.58
C VAL A 102 17.32 -14.50 -8.83
N ALA A 103 16.82 -14.24 -10.04
CA ALA A 103 16.07 -13.03 -10.40
C ALA A 103 14.56 -13.16 -10.20
N ILE A 104 14.04 -14.37 -9.93
CA ILE A 104 12.63 -14.55 -9.57
C ILE A 104 12.40 -13.66 -8.33
N GLY A 105 11.49 -12.69 -8.45
CA GLY A 105 11.17 -11.80 -7.34
C GLY A 105 10.76 -12.64 -6.14
N VAL A 106 11.23 -12.29 -4.94
CA VAL A 106 10.67 -12.84 -3.70
C VAL A 106 9.34 -12.14 -3.48
N ASP A 107 8.38 -12.46 -4.33
CA ASP A 107 7.07 -11.86 -4.19
C ASP A 107 6.36 -12.54 -3.02
N GLU A 108 6.13 -11.79 -1.93
CA GLU A 108 5.26 -12.22 -0.84
C GLU A 108 3.79 -12.41 -1.30
N MET A 109 3.50 -12.14 -2.58
CA MET A 109 2.19 -12.17 -3.20
C MET A 109 2.00 -13.35 -4.16
N SER A 110 3.03 -13.84 -4.84
CA SER A 110 2.93 -14.94 -5.81
C SER A 110 3.37 -16.29 -5.23
N TRP A 111 2.63 -16.75 -4.22
CA TRP A 111 2.76 -18.10 -3.66
C TRP A 111 2.53 -19.21 -4.68
N ASP A 112 1.85 -18.88 -5.79
CA ASP A 112 1.44 -19.82 -6.83
C ASP A 112 2.55 -20.18 -7.83
N ASP A 113 3.70 -19.48 -7.82
CA ASP A 113 4.84 -19.73 -8.71
C ASP A 113 5.99 -20.54 -8.07
N LEU A 114 5.77 -21.06 -6.85
CA LEU A 114 6.66 -22.07 -6.26
C LEU A 114 6.42 -23.44 -6.92
N ASP A 115 6.64 -23.55 -8.24
CA ASP A 115 6.76 -24.85 -8.90
C ASP A 115 7.89 -25.63 -8.20
N GLU A 116 7.53 -26.72 -7.53
CA GLU A 116 8.37 -27.49 -6.64
C GLU A 116 9.36 -28.42 -7.38
N THR A 117 9.45 -28.31 -8.71
CA THR A 117 10.31 -29.15 -9.54
C THR A 117 11.76 -28.65 -9.53
N HIS A 118 12.56 -29.21 -8.59
CA HIS A 118 14.03 -29.17 -8.51
C HIS A 118 14.73 -28.00 -9.23
N TYR A 119 14.80 -26.84 -8.56
CA TYR A 119 15.71 -25.78 -8.95
C TYR A 119 17.16 -26.29 -8.86
N ASP A 120 17.87 -26.29 -9.99
CA ASP A 120 19.31 -26.57 -10.06
C ASP A 120 20.09 -25.34 -9.56
N TRP A 121 20.04 -25.14 -8.24
CA TRP A 121 20.70 -24.01 -7.59
C TRP A 121 22.20 -24.02 -7.88
N PRO A 122 22.83 -22.87 -8.19
CA PRO A 122 24.27 -22.81 -8.31
C PRO A 122 24.94 -23.19 -6.98
N THR A 123 26.13 -23.78 -7.06
CA THR A 123 26.91 -24.11 -5.87
C THR A 123 27.30 -22.84 -5.10
N VAL A 124 27.59 -22.98 -3.80
CA VAL A 124 28.08 -21.87 -2.97
C VAL A 124 29.34 -21.23 -3.57
N ALA A 125 30.22 -22.04 -4.17
CA ALA A 125 31.44 -21.56 -4.82
C ALA A 125 31.15 -20.72 -6.08
N GLU A 126 30.22 -21.17 -6.94
CA GLU A 126 29.78 -20.41 -8.12
C GLU A 126 29.13 -19.08 -7.72
N LEU A 127 28.29 -19.06 -6.69
CA LEU A 127 27.68 -17.80 -6.23
C LEU A 127 28.69 -16.86 -5.60
N ARG A 128 29.68 -17.36 -4.85
CA ARG A 128 30.77 -16.53 -4.33
C ARG A 128 31.59 -15.89 -5.46
N ASP A 129 31.94 -16.64 -6.49
CA ASP A 129 32.60 -16.09 -7.68
C ASP A 129 31.73 -15.03 -8.37
N TYR A 130 30.46 -15.35 -8.59
CA TYR A 130 29.50 -14.42 -9.20
C TYR A 130 29.36 -13.12 -8.41
N ARG A 131 29.17 -13.19 -7.09
CA ARG A 131 29.14 -12.02 -6.20
C ARG A 131 30.43 -11.22 -6.28
N GLY A 132 31.60 -11.87 -6.32
CA GLY A 132 32.89 -11.22 -6.51
C GLY A 132 32.97 -10.43 -7.83
N ARG A 133 32.48 -11.01 -8.94
CA ARG A 133 32.39 -10.34 -10.25
C ARG A 133 31.41 -9.16 -10.23
N VAL A 134 30.25 -9.31 -9.59
CA VAL A 134 29.28 -8.22 -9.40
C VAL A 134 29.89 -7.08 -8.58
N ARG A 135 30.58 -7.39 -7.48
CA ARG A 135 31.28 -6.40 -6.65
C ARG A 135 32.28 -5.58 -7.48
N ALA A 136 33.08 -6.25 -8.32
CA ALA A 136 34.03 -5.59 -9.21
C ALA A 136 33.31 -4.70 -10.24
N LEU A 137 32.24 -5.18 -10.87
CA LEU A 137 31.43 -4.40 -11.81
C LEU A 137 30.85 -3.13 -11.16
N VAL A 138 30.22 -3.28 -9.98
CA VAL A 138 29.57 -2.16 -9.28
C VAL A 138 30.60 -1.15 -8.79
N CYS A 139 31.76 -1.59 -8.28
CA CYS A 139 32.85 -0.68 -7.93
C CYS A 139 33.34 0.12 -9.14
N ASP A 140 33.64 -0.55 -10.27
CA ASP A 140 34.10 0.13 -11.50
C ASP A 140 33.03 1.09 -12.04
N PHE A 141 31.76 0.71 -11.95
CA PHE A 141 30.64 1.58 -12.32
C PHE A 141 30.56 2.82 -11.43
N ILE A 142 30.62 2.67 -10.09
CA ILE A 142 30.62 3.79 -9.15
C ILE A 142 31.83 4.69 -9.40
N GLU A 143 33.00 4.15 -9.74
CA GLU A 143 34.20 4.93 -10.02
C GLU A 143 34.08 5.80 -11.29
N ARG A 144 33.29 5.37 -12.27
CA ARG A 144 33.21 6.01 -13.59
C ARG A 144 31.93 6.80 -13.86
N MET A 145 30.82 6.47 -13.20
CA MET A 145 29.52 7.09 -13.49
C MET A 145 29.56 8.61 -13.30
N PRO A 146 28.86 9.42 -14.10
CA PRO A 146 28.69 10.84 -13.77
C PRO A 146 27.94 10.98 -12.44
N ILE A 147 28.35 11.93 -11.61
CA ILE A 147 27.65 12.28 -10.37
C ILE A 147 27.19 13.73 -10.48
N GLU A 148 25.87 13.88 -10.47
CA GLU A 148 25.18 15.16 -10.36
C GLU A 148 24.53 15.24 -8.97
N LEU A 149 24.62 16.42 -8.35
CA LEU A 149 24.09 16.67 -7.01
C LEU A 149 23.01 17.76 -7.07
N PRO A 150 21.88 17.60 -6.36
CA PRO A 150 21.51 16.42 -5.56
C PRO A 150 21.17 15.19 -6.42
N ILE A 151 21.42 14.00 -5.88
CA ILE A 151 21.02 12.73 -6.50
C ILE A 151 19.48 12.65 -6.51
N HIS A 152 18.88 12.31 -7.65
CA HIS A 152 17.44 12.14 -7.84
C HIS A 152 17.13 10.84 -8.61
N TRP A 153 15.85 10.49 -8.80
CA TRP A 153 15.40 9.21 -9.41
C TRP A 153 15.98 8.89 -10.79
N GLN A 154 16.43 9.90 -11.54
CA GLN A 154 17.01 9.72 -12.88
C GLN A 154 18.54 9.65 -12.85
N SER A 155 19.16 9.93 -11.70
CA SER A 155 20.62 9.87 -11.55
C SER A 155 21.09 8.41 -11.56
N PRO A 156 22.20 8.08 -12.24
CA PRO A 156 22.77 6.73 -12.19
C PRO A 156 23.08 6.24 -10.77
N ALA A 157 23.50 7.15 -9.89
CA ALA A 157 23.77 6.86 -8.48
C ALA A 157 22.52 6.39 -7.71
N TRP A 158 21.30 6.73 -8.16
CA TRP A 158 20.06 6.25 -7.56
C TRP A 158 19.91 4.74 -7.68
N VAL A 159 20.31 4.17 -8.82
CA VAL A 159 20.27 2.72 -9.07
C VAL A 159 21.22 1.97 -8.13
N ILE A 160 22.38 2.57 -7.82
CA ILE A 160 23.34 2.02 -6.87
C ILE A 160 22.78 2.08 -5.45
N LEU A 161 22.25 3.22 -5.02
CA LEU A 161 21.60 3.33 -3.70
C LEU A 161 20.44 2.34 -3.57
N MET A 162 19.61 2.20 -4.60
CA MET A 162 18.53 1.21 -4.63
C MET A 162 19.04 -0.22 -4.40
N GLY A 163 20.11 -0.62 -5.09
CA GLY A 163 20.71 -1.94 -4.87
C GLY A 163 21.30 -2.11 -3.47
N ILE A 164 21.92 -1.07 -2.92
CA ILE A 164 22.48 -1.09 -1.56
C ILE A 164 21.36 -1.25 -0.53
N GLU A 165 20.31 -0.43 -0.59
CA GLU A 165 19.19 -0.51 0.35
C GLU A 165 18.40 -1.81 0.19
N HIS A 166 18.28 -2.33 -1.02
CA HIS A 166 17.68 -3.65 -1.26
C HIS A 166 18.49 -4.78 -0.60
N GLU A 167 19.82 -4.76 -0.68
CA GLU A 167 20.66 -5.75 0.02
C GLU A 167 20.52 -5.65 1.55
N ARG A 168 20.27 -4.45 2.09
CA ARG A 168 20.00 -4.26 3.54
C ARG A 168 18.67 -4.86 3.99
N ILE A 169 17.61 -4.74 3.19
CA ILE A 169 16.34 -5.46 3.43
C ILE A 169 16.59 -6.97 3.53
N HIS A 170 17.42 -7.48 2.62
CA HIS A 170 17.76 -8.89 2.62
C HIS A 170 18.75 -9.29 3.71
N LEU A 171 19.56 -8.38 4.26
CA LEU A 171 20.37 -8.62 5.45
C LEU A 171 19.47 -9.02 6.62
N GLU A 172 18.45 -8.20 6.89
CA GLU A 172 17.47 -8.46 7.96
C GLU A 172 16.61 -9.69 7.66
N THR A 173 16.10 -9.81 6.42
CA THR A 173 15.30 -10.99 6.05
C THR A 173 16.10 -12.29 6.23
N SER A 174 17.37 -12.31 5.81
CA SER A 174 18.22 -13.50 5.90
C SER A 174 18.56 -13.83 7.35
N SER A 175 18.73 -12.86 8.25
CA SER A 175 19.00 -13.14 9.67
C SER A 175 17.83 -13.86 10.36
N VAL A 176 16.59 -13.50 10.01
CA VAL A 176 15.39 -14.20 10.49
C VAL A 176 15.34 -15.64 9.98
N LEU A 177 15.67 -15.86 8.70
CA LEU A 177 15.71 -17.22 8.14
C LEU A 177 16.81 -18.08 8.74
N ILE A 178 18.00 -17.51 8.99
CA ILE A 178 19.09 -18.17 9.71
C ILE A 178 18.65 -18.58 11.11
N ARG A 179 17.92 -17.70 11.83
CA ARG A 179 17.34 -18.00 13.14
C ARG A 179 16.37 -19.19 13.10
N GLN A 180 15.61 -19.32 12.01
CA GLN A 180 14.62 -20.39 11.79
C GLN A 180 15.24 -21.71 11.34
N LEU A 181 16.52 -21.74 10.94
CA LEU A 181 17.23 -22.99 10.67
C LEU A 181 17.48 -23.80 11.95
N PRO A 182 17.63 -25.14 11.83
CA PRO A 182 18.14 -25.97 12.90
C PRO A 182 19.43 -25.41 13.49
N LEU A 183 19.50 -25.31 14.83
CA LEU A 183 20.65 -24.75 15.53
C LEU A 183 21.97 -25.45 15.17
N ALA A 184 21.93 -26.76 14.90
CA ALA A 184 23.11 -27.54 14.51
C ALA A 184 23.71 -27.14 13.14
N TRP A 185 23.01 -26.35 12.32
CA TRP A 185 23.45 -25.92 10.99
C TRP A 185 24.02 -24.51 10.98
N VAL A 186 24.00 -23.82 12.12
CA VAL A 186 24.50 -22.45 12.27
C VAL A 186 25.56 -22.40 13.36
N ARG A 187 26.42 -21.39 13.33
CA ARG A 187 27.49 -21.18 14.31
C ARG A 187 27.65 -19.69 14.61
N SER A 188 27.77 -19.35 15.89
CA SER A 188 28.06 -17.98 16.32
C SER A 188 29.41 -17.49 15.78
N GLN A 189 29.45 -16.21 15.43
CA GLN A 189 30.61 -15.55 14.86
C GLN A 189 30.96 -14.32 15.70
N PRO A 190 32.25 -14.00 15.94
CA PRO A 190 32.65 -12.86 16.77
C PRO A 190 32.08 -11.51 16.30
N GLN A 191 31.83 -11.39 15.00
CA GLN A 191 31.26 -10.19 14.38
C GLN A 191 29.74 -10.07 14.48
N TRP A 192 29.08 -10.99 15.18
CA TRP A 192 27.65 -10.94 15.49
C TRP A 192 27.43 -11.15 17.01
N PRO A 193 27.85 -10.19 17.86
CA PRO A 193 27.84 -10.33 19.30
C PRO A 193 26.43 -10.21 19.89
N VAL A 194 26.06 -11.17 20.74
CA VAL A 194 24.82 -11.13 21.52
C VAL A 194 24.96 -10.22 22.74
N CYS A 195 23.90 -9.51 23.10
CA CYS A 195 23.85 -8.74 24.34
C CYS A 195 24.02 -9.67 25.55
N PRO A 196 25.01 -9.45 26.43
CA PRO A 196 25.22 -10.31 27.60
C PRO A 196 24.28 -9.96 28.76
N GLU A 197 23.58 -8.83 28.70
CA GLU A 197 22.73 -8.33 29.77
C GLU A 197 21.32 -8.92 29.64
N ALA A 198 20.89 -9.68 30.64
CA ALA A 198 19.54 -10.22 30.73
C ALA A 198 19.15 -10.47 32.18
N ARG A 199 17.87 -10.25 32.51
CA ARG A 199 17.29 -10.66 33.79
C ARG A 199 16.56 -11.99 33.61
N HIS A 200 17.07 -13.02 34.27
CA HIS A 200 16.49 -14.37 34.25
C HIS A 200 15.50 -14.63 35.41
N ASP A 201 15.48 -13.73 36.40
CA ASP A 201 14.46 -13.72 37.45
C ASP A 201 13.30 -12.81 37.04
N LEU A 202 12.09 -13.37 36.91
CA LEU A 202 10.87 -12.63 36.58
C LEU A 202 10.60 -11.49 37.55
N ALA A 203 10.93 -11.64 38.84
CA ALA A 203 10.71 -10.61 39.85
C ALA A 203 11.65 -9.39 39.69
N ALA A 204 12.76 -9.55 38.97
CA ALA A 204 13.71 -8.47 38.70
C ALA A 204 13.34 -7.66 37.45
N VAL A 205 12.41 -8.13 36.62
CA VAL A 205 12.02 -7.48 35.36
C VAL A 205 11.24 -6.19 35.66
N PRO A 206 11.61 -5.06 35.05
CA PRO A 206 10.90 -3.80 35.28
C PRO A 206 9.46 -3.86 34.75
N VAL A 207 8.52 -3.42 35.57
CA VAL A 207 7.10 -3.35 35.19
C VAL A 207 6.88 -2.16 34.25
N ASN A 208 6.19 -2.40 33.14
CA ASN A 208 5.87 -1.37 32.17
C ASN A 208 4.82 -0.37 32.71
N THR A 209 4.95 0.90 32.33
CA THR A 209 4.09 1.99 32.80
C THR A 209 3.58 2.80 31.62
N LEU A 210 2.42 3.45 31.77
CA LEU A 210 1.85 4.31 30.72
C LEU A 210 2.28 5.76 30.93
N LEU A 211 2.76 6.40 29.86
CA LEU A 211 3.11 7.81 29.83
C LEU A 211 2.17 8.59 28.91
N PRO A 212 1.77 9.82 29.27
CA PRO A 212 0.96 10.65 28.40
C PRO A 212 1.74 11.10 27.16
N VAL A 213 1.08 11.13 26.02
CA VAL A 213 1.58 11.67 24.75
C VAL A 213 0.61 12.76 24.30
N ALA A 214 1.14 13.95 24.04
CA ALA A 214 0.33 15.04 23.52
C ALA A 214 -0.18 14.68 22.12
N GLY A 215 -1.45 14.99 21.86
CA GLY A 215 -2.01 14.96 20.51
C GLY A 215 -1.45 16.08 19.65
N GLY A 216 -1.74 16.06 18.36
CA GLY A 216 -1.27 17.08 17.43
C GLY A 216 -1.52 16.73 15.97
N GLN A 217 -1.04 17.61 15.09
CA GLN A 217 -1.03 17.37 13.65
C GLN A 217 0.23 16.60 13.27
N VAL A 218 0.05 15.51 12.54
CA VAL A 218 1.12 14.69 11.97
C VAL A 218 1.12 14.89 10.46
N ARG A 219 2.30 15.15 9.91
CA ARG A 219 2.55 15.11 8.47
C ARG A 219 3.45 13.91 8.18
N LEU A 220 2.89 12.92 7.49
CA LEU A 220 3.63 11.80 6.93
C LEU A 220 4.02 12.12 5.49
N GLY A 221 5.11 11.50 5.02
CA GLY A 221 5.72 11.79 3.73
C GLY A 221 7.16 12.26 3.88
N LYS A 222 8.08 11.60 3.17
CA LYS A 222 9.51 11.88 3.20
C LYS A 222 9.81 13.28 2.66
N GLN A 223 10.68 13.99 3.38
CA GLN A 223 11.12 15.36 3.04
C GLN A 223 12.62 15.59 3.24
N ASP A 224 13.32 14.66 3.87
CA ASP A 224 14.76 14.75 4.07
C ASP A 224 15.52 14.36 2.80
N ALA A 225 16.83 14.62 2.81
CA ALA A 225 17.70 14.40 1.68
C ALA A 225 18.42 13.04 1.72
N THR A 226 17.86 11.98 2.33
CA THR A 226 18.39 10.61 2.20
C THR A 226 17.63 9.82 1.12
N TYR A 227 18.15 8.65 0.75
CA TYR A 227 17.39 7.72 -0.09
C TYR A 227 16.07 7.30 0.58
N GLY A 228 15.03 7.10 -0.24
CA GLY A 228 13.75 6.57 0.21
C GLY A 228 13.09 5.75 -0.88
N TRP A 229 12.32 4.75 -0.48
CA TRP A 229 11.48 3.97 -1.39
C TRP A 229 10.28 4.79 -1.88
N ASP A 230 9.68 4.37 -2.99
CA ASP A 230 8.57 5.10 -3.61
C ASP A 230 7.37 5.30 -2.68
N ASN A 231 7.06 4.31 -1.84
CA ASN A 231 5.98 4.38 -0.83
C ASN A 231 6.20 5.43 0.27
N GLU A 232 7.42 5.97 0.42
CA GLU A 232 7.73 7.00 1.41
C GLU A 232 7.39 8.40 0.91
N TYR A 233 7.22 8.59 -0.40
CA TYR A 233 6.90 9.87 -1.04
C TYR A 233 5.40 10.10 -1.17
N GLY A 234 5.05 11.37 -1.40
CA GLY A 234 3.68 11.86 -1.25
C GLY A 234 3.46 12.39 0.16
N GLU A 235 2.24 12.81 0.45
CA GLU A 235 1.91 13.40 1.75
C GLU A 235 0.61 12.83 2.32
N ARG A 236 0.55 12.79 3.65
CA ARG A 236 -0.68 12.50 4.39
C ARG A 236 -0.70 13.31 5.69
N HIS A 237 -1.81 13.97 5.95
CA HIS A 237 -2.02 14.77 7.14
C HIS A 237 -3.04 14.09 8.06
N ILE A 238 -2.70 13.98 9.35
CA ILE A 238 -3.53 13.31 10.36
C ILE A 238 -3.61 14.21 11.59
N GLU A 239 -4.80 14.37 12.14
CA GLU A 239 -5.01 15.02 13.44
C GLU A 239 -5.26 13.95 14.51
N LEU A 240 -4.47 13.97 15.58
CA LEU A 240 -4.51 12.98 16.64
C LEU A 240 -4.87 13.63 17.97
N ALA A 241 -5.81 13.03 18.69
CA ALA A 241 -6.11 13.39 20.07
C ALA A 241 -4.98 12.90 21.01
N PRO A 242 -4.83 13.48 22.22
CA PRO A 242 -3.91 12.96 23.22
C PRO A 242 -4.21 11.50 23.59
N PHE A 243 -3.15 10.73 23.82
CA PHE A 243 -3.23 9.30 24.18
C PHE A 243 -2.16 8.96 25.24
N GLN A 244 -2.08 7.69 25.65
CA GLN A 244 -0.98 7.20 26.48
C GLN A 244 -0.24 6.07 25.76
N ALA A 245 1.07 5.99 25.94
CA ALA A 245 1.91 4.94 25.39
C ALA A 245 2.61 4.19 26.52
N SER A 246 2.83 2.88 26.37
CA SER A 246 3.70 2.16 27.28
C SER A 246 5.10 2.77 27.23
N ARG A 247 5.80 2.83 28.37
CA ARG A 247 7.12 3.46 28.50
C ARG A 247 8.20 2.65 27.79
N MET A 248 8.12 1.34 27.92
CA MET A 248 8.99 0.35 27.30
C MET A 248 8.21 -0.46 26.27
N LEU A 249 8.92 -1.16 25.38
CA LEU A 249 8.34 -2.23 24.58
C LEU A 249 7.82 -3.35 25.48
N VAL A 250 6.91 -4.18 24.98
CA VAL A 250 6.41 -5.33 25.73
C VAL A 250 7.53 -6.35 25.88
N SER A 251 7.88 -6.69 27.13
CA SER A 251 8.93 -7.67 27.42
C SER A 251 8.43 -9.11 27.34
N ASN A 252 9.35 -10.07 27.27
CA ASN A 252 9.02 -11.49 27.38
C ASN A 252 8.25 -11.81 28.68
N ALA A 253 8.61 -11.19 29.80
CA ALA A 253 7.88 -11.37 31.07
C ALA A 253 6.44 -10.85 31.00
N GLU A 254 6.27 -9.68 30.38
CA GLU A 254 4.94 -9.07 30.23
C GLU A 254 4.07 -9.93 29.30
N TYR A 255 4.65 -10.47 28.22
CA TYR A 255 3.96 -11.37 27.30
C TYR A 255 3.66 -12.74 27.92
N LEU A 256 4.50 -13.25 28.83
CA LEU A 256 4.25 -14.50 29.54
C LEU A 256 2.91 -14.45 30.30
N ALA A 257 2.54 -13.30 30.86
CA ALA A 257 1.25 -13.15 31.53
C ALA A 257 0.05 -13.38 30.59
N PHE A 258 0.16 -12.97 29.32
CA PHE A 258 -0.84 -13.27 28.29
C PHE A 258 -0.88 -14.77 27.96
N VAL A 259 0.27 -15.42 27.81
CA VAL A 259 0.36 -16.87 27.59
C VAL A 259 -0.30 -17.63 28.75
N GLN A 260 0.05 -17.30 29.99
CA GLN A 260 -0.48 -17.94 31.20
C GLN A 260 -1.98 -17.69 31.42
N ALA A 261 -2.51 -16.58 30.90
CA ALA A 261 -3.94 -16.28 30.92
C ALA A 261 -4.75 -17.08 29.87
N GLY A 262 -4.13 -18.01 29.15
CA GLY A 262 -4.78 -18.75 28.07
C GLY A 262 -4.87 -17.95 26.77
N GLY A 263 -3.89 -17.07 26.52
CA GLY A 263 -3.86 -16.14 25.38
C GLY A 263 -3.98 -16.81 24.03
N TYR A 264 -3.34 -17.98 23.87
CA TYR A 264 -3.41 -18.76 22.64
C TYR A 264 -4.64 -19.67 22.60
N GLU A 265 -5.29 -19.95 23.73
CA GLU A 265 -6.46 -20.81 23.85
C GLU A 265 -7.79 -20.06 23.69
N THR A 266 -7.80 -18.75 23.93
CA THR A 266 -9.01 -17.93 24.04
C THR A 266 -9.35 -17.20 22.74
N ARG A 267 -10.44 -17.59 22.06
CA ARG A 267 -10.86 -17.03 20.75
C ARG A 267 -11.16 -15.54 20.78
N ASP A 268 -11.70 -15.04 21.89
CA ASP A 268 -12.28 -13.69 21.98
C ASP A 268 -11.23 -12.59 21.85
N TRP A 269 -9.95 -12.91 22.10
CA TRP A 269 -8.84 -11.96 21.93
C TRP A 269 -8.25 -11.95 20.52
N TRP A 270 -8.70 -12.83 19.62
CA TRP A 270 -8.24 -12.88 18.24
C TRP A 270 -9.31 -12.37 17.28
N ASP A 271 -8.92 -11.79 16.14
CA ASP A 271 -9.82 -11.70 15.00
C ASP A 271 -9.80 -12.99 14.19
N ASP A 272 -10.59 -13.01 13.10
CA ASP A 272 -10.75 -14.19 12.25
C ASP A 272 -9.43 -14.60 11.59
N GLU A 273 -8.64 -13.63 11.12
CA GLU A 273 -7.32 -13.87 10.50
C GLU A 273 -6.34 -14.45 11.54
N GLY A 274 -6.23 -13.79 12.69
CA GLY A 274 -5.36 -14.20 13.79
C GLY A 274 -5.71 -15.58 14.34
N TRP A 275 -7.00 -15.85 14.54
CA TRP A 275 -7.43 -17.16 15.01
C TRP A 275 -7.17 -18.25 13.96
N GLY A 276 -7.43 -17.97 12.69
CA GLY A 276 -7.14 -18.87 11.59
C GLY A 276 -5.65 -19.22 11.53
N TRP A 277 -4.77 -18.21 11.63
CA TRP A 277 -3.33 -18.41 11.73
C TRP A 277 -2.96 -19.27 12.94
N ARG A 278 -3.45 -18.94 14.14
CA ARG A 278 -3.15 -19.70 15.37
C ARG A 278 -3.53 -21.16 15.22
N GLN A 279 -4.71 -21.45 14.66
CA GLN A 279 -5.18 -22.81 14.42
C GLN A 279 -4.31 -23.57 13.40
N TYR A 280 -3.93 -22.91 12.31
CA TYR A 280 -3.08 -23.47 11.27
C TYR A 280 -1.66 -23.77 11.80
N ALA A 281 -1.02 -22.78 12.42
CA ALA A 281 0.32 -22.87 12.98
C ALA A 281 0.37 -23.73 14.27
N LYS A 282 -0.79 -23.97 14.91
CA LYS A 282 -0.92 -24.63 16.22
C LYS A 282 -0.06 -23.96 17.29
N ALA A 283 0.08 -22.64 17.20
CA ALA A 283 0.91 -21.84 18.11
C ALA A 283 0.34 -21.87 19.53
N ARG A 284 1.24 -21.95 20.53
CA ARG A 284 0.93 -21.95 21.98
C ARG A 284 1.72 -20.88 22.75
N MET A 285 2.72 -20.29 22.11
CA MET A 285 3.63 -19.27 22.62
C MET A 285 4.35 -18.64 21.43
N PRO A 286 5.10 -17.53 21.62
CA PRO A 286 5.90 -16.92 20.55
C PRO A 286 6.83 -17.91 19.86
N THR A 287 6.98 -17.80 18.54
CA THR A 287 7.71 -18.77 17.68
C THR A 287 9.14 -19.05 18.12
N PHE A 288 9.83 -18.08 18.70
CA PHE A 288 11.24 -18.22 19.07
C PHE A 288 11.46 -18.61 20.53
N TRP A 289 10.39 -18.82 21.30
CA TRP A 289 10.50 -19.45 22.62
C TRP A 289 10.69 -20.97 22.43
N VAL A 290 11.59 -21.56 23.21
CA VAL A 290 11.93 -22.99 23.13
C VAL A 290 11.70 -23.64 24.48
N GLY A 291 10.91 -24.71 24.51
CA GLY A 291 10.53 -25.44 25.72
C GLY A 291 9.01 -25.61 25.83
N ASP A 292 8.53 -25.82 27.06
CA ASP A 292 7.10 -25.90 27.37
C ASP A 292 6.65 -24.61 28.08
N PRO A 293 5.63 -23.87 27.57
CA PRO A 293 5.13 -22.67 28.23
C PRO A 293 4.52 -22.94 29.63
N LEU A 294 4.21 -24.19 29.97
CA LEU A 294 3.77 -24.60 31.30
C LEU A 294 4.92 -24.70 32.33
N GLU A 295 6.18 -24.67 31.87
CA GLU A 295 7.39 -24.71 32.70
C GLU A 295 8.28 -23.48 32.40
N PRO A 296 7.85 -22.25 32.76
CA PRO A 296 8.51 -21.02 32.34
C PRO A 296 9.99 -20.95 32.70
N GLU A 297 10.39 -21.51 33.85
CA GLU A 297 11.78 -21.55 34.32
C GLU A 297 12.73 -22.37 33.43
N GLN A 298 12.19 -23.23 32.56
CA GLN A 298 12.96 -24.03 31.60
C GLN A 298 12.92 -23.45 30.19
N LEU A 299 12.18 -22.36 29.96
CA LEU A 299 12.12 -21.73 28.67
C LEU A 299 13.47 -21.11 28.30
N HIS A 300 13.75 -21.15 27.00
CA HIS A 300 14.88 -20.50 26.39
C HIS A 300 14.41 -19.63 25.22
N LEU A 301 15.25 -18.68 24.83
CA LEU A 301 15.04 -17.87 23.63
C LEU A 301 15.99 -18.34 22.52
N ARG A 302 15.43 -18.70 21.36
CA ARG A 302 16.20 -18.93 20.13
C ARG A 302 16.69 -17.59 19.60
N LEU A 303 18.00 -17.38 19.52
CA LEU A 303 18.63 -16.26 18.83
C LEU A 303 19.06 -16.69 17.42
N MET A 304 19.72 -15.81 16.64
CA MET A 304 20.16 -16.12 15.28
C MET A 304 21.02 -17.40 15.21
N THR A 305 22.07 -17.47 16.02
CA THR A 305 23.06 -18.56 15.96
C THR A 305 23.15 -19.40 17.23
N GLU A 306 22.42 -19.03 18.29
CA GLU A 306 22.44 -19.75 19.57
C GLU A 306 21.08 -19.79 20.25
N GLN A 307 21.02 -20.45 21.40
CA GLN A 307 19.87 -20.50 22.30
C GLN A 307 20.37 -20.08 23.68
N VAL A 308 19.67 -19.13 24.31
CA VAL A 308 20.04 -18.59 25.63
C VAL A 308 18.94 -18.86 26.65
N PRO A 309 19.25 -18.97 27.96
CA PRO A 309 18.23 -18.97 29.00
C PRO A 309 17.30 -17.77 28.84
N MET A 310 16.00 -17.94 29.09
CA MET A 310 15.01 -16.89 28.77
C MET A 310 15.39 -15.52 29.35
N PRO A 311 15.61 -14.50 28.51
CA PRO A 311 15.86 -13.13 28.95
C PRO A 311 14.51 -12.41 29.11
N TRP A 312 14.00 -12.39 30.34
CA TRP A 312 12.63 -11.97 30.59
C TRP A 312 12.39 -10.48 30.41
N ASP A 313 13.45 -9.68 30.47
CA ASP A 313 13.43 -8.23 30.27
C ASP A 313 13.77 -7.79 28.84
N TRP A 314 13.99 -8.72 27.90
CA TRP A 314 14.11 -8.39 26.48
C TRP A 314 12.74 -8.22 25.84
N PRO A 315 12.62 -7.46 24.74
CA PRO A 315 11.35 -7.33 24.02
C PRO A 315 10.89 -8.71 23.53
N VAL A 316 9.58 -8.95 23.61
CA VAL A 316 8.99 -10.12 22.98
C VAL A 316 9.02 -9.94 21.46
N GLU A 317 9.39 -10.98 20.73
CA GLU A 317 9.35 -11.00 19.27
C GLU A 317 8.17 -11.88 18.80
N VAL A 318 7.20 -11.27 18.13
CA VAL A 318 5.93 -11.89 17.72
C VAL A 318 5.48 -11.36 16.37
N ASN A 319 4.54 -12.04 15.72
CA ASN A 319 3.88 -11.48 14.55
C ASN A 319 2.79 -10.44 14.94
N GLN A 320 2.21 -9.77 13.95
CA GLN A 320 1.25 -8.70 14.18
C GLN A 320 -0.05 -9.21 14.82
N LEU A 321 -0.50 -10.40 14.43
CA LEU A 321 -1.74 -11.02 14.91
C LEU A 321 -1.65 -11.34 16.41
N GLU A 322 -0.50 -11.88 16.84
CA GLU A 322 -0.14 -12.13 18.23
C GLU A 322 -0.07 -10.84 19.06
N ALA A 323 0.56 -9.79 18.51
CA ALA A 323 0.65 -8.49 19.16
C ALA A 323 -0.73 -7.84 19.34
N ALA A 324 -1.59 -7.90 18.31
CA ALA A 324 -2.96 -7.41 18.38
C ALA A 324 -3.80 -8.20 19.39
N ALA A 325 -3.63 -9.51 19.47
CA ALA A 325 -4.34 -10.35 20.43
C ALA A 325 -3.95 -10.03 21.88
N PHE A 326 -2.66 -9.81 22.14
CA PHE A 326 -2.20 -9.31 23.43
C PHE A 326 -2.85 -7.97 23.79
N CYS A 327 -2.96 -7.02 22.85
CA CYS A 327 -3.61 -5.74 23.12
C CYS A 327 -5.08 -5.91 23.50
N ARG A 328 -5.82 -6.82 22.85
CA ARG A 328 -7.23 -7.11 23.19
C ARG A 328 -7.37 -7.76 24.56
N TRP A 329 -6.49 -8.71 24.90
CA TRP A 329 -6.42 -9.27 26.25
C TRP A 329 -6.15 -8.19 27.29
N LYS A 330 -5.17 -7.31 27.04
CA LYS A 330 -4.81 -6.25 27.97
C LYS A 330 -5.93 -5.21 28.11
N ALA A 331 -6.68 -4.94 27.04
CA ALA A 331 -7.86 -4.11 27.08
C ALA A 331 -8.95 -4.71 27.99
N ASP A 332 -9.19 -6.02 27.87
CA ASP A 332 -10.14 -6.76 28.73
C ASP A 332 -9.73 -6.72 30.20
N GLN A 333 -8.44 -6.98 30.50
CA GLN A 333 -7.90 -6.96 31.87
C GLN A 333 -7.97 -5.57 32.52
N THR A 334 -7.79 -4.49 31.76
CA THR A 334 -7.67 -3.13 32.30
C THR A 334 -8.93 -2.30 32.16
N GLY A 335 -9.87 -2.69 31.30
CA GLY A 335 -11.03 -1.88 30.90
C GLY A 335 -10.67 -0.63 30.10
N LEU A 336 -9.41 -0.48 29.66
CA LEU A 336 -8.92 0.64 28.87
C LEU A 336 -8.88 0.27 27.38
N PRO A 337 -8.99 1.24 26.46
CA PRO A 337 -8.89 0.97 25.02
C PRO A 337 -7.42 0.73 24.62
N VAL A 338 -6.90 -0.46 24.91
CA VAL A 338 -5.52 -0.85 24.60
C VAL A 338 -5.43 -1.33 23.16
N GLN A 339 -4.49 -0.75 22.39
CA GLN A 339 -4.31 -1.07 20.96
C GLN A 339 -2.85 -0.95 20.52
N LEU A 340 -2.54 -1.49 19.33
CA LEU A 340 -1.28 -1.20 18.63
C LEU A 340 -1.32 0.23 18.08
N PRO A 341 -0.17 0.93 18.01
CA PRO A 341 -0.09 2.28 17.44
C PRO A 341 -0.52 2.28 15.97
N SER A 342 -1.16 3.35 15.51
CA SER A 342 -1.14 3.69 14.07
C SER A 342 0.22 4.27 13.66
N GLU A 343 0.51 4.33 12.36
CA GLU A 343 1.71 5.00 11.82
C GLU A 343 1.77 6.46 12.27
N GLY A 344 0.64 7.14 12.34
CA GLY A 344 0.54 8.51 12.84
C GLY A 344 0.86 8.63 14.34
N GLU A 345 0.30 7.74 15.17
CA GLU A 345 0.57 7.73 16.61
C GLU A 345 2.04 7.38 16.91
N TRP A 346 2.60 6.43 16.16
CA TRP A 346 4.03 6.12 16.22
C TRP A 346 4.88 7.33 15.81
N MET A 347 4.48 8.09 14.80
CA MET A 347 5.22 9.29 14.39
C MET A 347 5.27 10.36 15.49
N LEU A 348 4.18 10.57 16.25
CA LEU A 348 4.21 11.47 17.42
C LEU A 348 5.15 11.00 18.52
N LEU A 349 5.32 9.69 18.69
CA LEU A 349 6.35 9.13 19.56
C LEU A 349 7.75 9.40 18.98
N ARG A 350 7.96 9.07 17.70
CA ARG A 350 9.25 9.24 17.01
C ARG A 350 9.76 10.68 17.01
N GLU A 351 8.87 11.67 16.88
CA GLU A 351 9.24 13.10 16.91
C GLU A 351 9.68 13.60 18.30
N GLN A 352 9.55 12.79 19.37
CA GLN A 352 10.18 13.09 20.67
C GLN A 352 11.70 12.84 20.66
N LEU A 353 12.21 12.13 19.67
CA LEU A 353 13.64 11.87 19.47
C LEU A 353 14.22 12.79 18.40
N ALA A 354 15.20 13.61 18.79
CA ALA A 354 15.84 14.57 17.89
C ALA A 354 16.77 13.91 16.86
N GLY A 355 16.79 14.47 15.65
CA GLY A 355 17.63 13.99 14.54
C GLY A 355 17.18 12.64 13.99
N ASP A 356 17.95 12.13 13.03
CA ASP A 356 17.78 10.79 12.47
C ASP A 356 19.14 10.10 12.27
N GLN A 357 19.13 8.86 11.75
CA GLN A 357 20.33 8.03 11.59
C GLN A 357 21.57 8.76 11.02
N PRO A 358 21.47 9.59 9.95
CA PRO A 358 22.63 10.29 9.40
C PRO A 358 23.20 11.35 10.34
N ASP A 359 22.37 11.91 11.21
CA ASP A 359 22.70 13.03 12.09
C ASP A 359 23.29 12.57 13.42
N TRP A 360 22.99 11.33 13.83
CA TRP A 360 23.42 10.80 15.11
C TRP A 360 24.91 10.52 15.14
N MET A 361 25.61 11.10 16.12
CA MET A 361 26.99 10.72 16.41
C MET A 361 27.08 9.31 17.02
N GLU A 362 26.14 9.00 17.90
CA GLU A 362 25.94 7.69 18.53
C GLU A 362 24.45 7.35 18.41
N ALA A 363 24.15 6.11 18.03
CA ALA A 363 22.77 5.67 17.88
C ALA A 363 22.06 5.70 19.26
N PRO A 364 20.87 6.30 19.38
CA PRO A 364 20.16 6.44 20.65
C PRO A 364 19.49 5.13 21.11
N GLY A 365 19.62 4.05 20.33
CA GLY A 365 19.06 2.73 20.60
C GLY A 365 19.92 1.62 20.00
N ASN A 366 19.53 0.38 20.25
CA ASN A 366 20.15 -0.78 19.62
C ASN A 366 19.64 -0.92 18.18
N ILE A 367 20.21 -0.16 17.24
CA ILE A 367 19.81 -0.06 15.83
C ILE A 367 21.06 0.06 14.96
N ASN A 368 20.97 -0.24 13.66
CA ASN A 368 22.07 -0.06 12.71
C ASN A 368 23.34 -0.84 13.08
N LEU A 369 23.16 -1.97 13.79
CA LEU A 369 24.25 -2.77 14.38
C LEU A 369 25.24 -1.93 15.20
N ALA A 370 24.76 -0.88 15.87
CA ALA A 370 25.61 0.01 16.66
C ALA A 370 25.98 -0.56 18.04
N ARG A 371 25.25 -1.58 18.53
CA ARG A 371 25.48 -2.16 19.86
C ARG A 371 25.61 -3.68 19.83
N PHE A 372 24.54 -4.39 19.47
CA PHE A 372 24.48 -5.84 19.51
C PHE A 372 23.84 -6.43 18.26
N ALA A 373 24.16 -7.69 17.97
CA ALA A 373 23.51 -8.55 16.97
C ALA A 373 22.36 -9.38 17.59
N SER A 374 21.66 -8.78 18.54
CA SER A 374 20.50 -9.34 19.23
C SER A 374 19.70 -8.21 19.86
N SER A 375 18.50 -8.49 20.35
CA SER A 375 17.81 -7.61 21.28
C SER A 375 18.60 -7.41 22.58
N CYS A 376 18.24 -6.39 23.35
CA CYS A 376 18.77 -6.08 24.68
C CYS A 376 17.61 -5.74 25.65
N PRO A 377 17.86 -5.58 26.96
CA PRO A 377 16.81 -5.24 27.92
C PRO A 377 16.00 -3.99 27.51
N VAL A 378 14.68 -4.03 27.67
CA VAL A 378 13.74 -2.97 27.25
C VAL A 378 13.91 -1.64 28.02
N ASP A 379 14.77 -1.63 29.04
CA ASP A 379 15.16 -0.45 29.83
C ASP A 379 16.62 -0.03 29.62
N ALA A 380 17.32 -0.58 28.61
CA ALA A 380 18.75 -0.31 28.36
C ALA A 380 19.02 0.93 27.49
N CYS A 381 18.05 1.36 26.67
CA CYS A 381 18.23 2.45 25.70
C CYS A 381 17.22 3.60 25.92
N PRO A 382 17.47 4.51 26.89
CA PRO A 382 16.56 5.64 27.15
C PRO A 382 16.57 6.66 26.01
N GLN A 383 15.38 7.05 25.56
CA GLN A 383 15.12 8.02 24.50
C GLN A 383 14.12 9.06 25.01
N GLY A 384 14.63 9.98 25.85
CA GLY A 384 13.78 10.87 26.62
C GLY A 384 13.15 10.15 27.82
N SER A 385 11.82 10.21 27.94
CA SER A 385 11.08 9.50 29.00
C SER A 385 10.75 8.05 28.63
N PHE A 386 10.80 7.71 27.33
CA PHE A 386 10.58 6.40 26.77
C PHE A 386 11.89 5.63 26.58
N PHE A 387 11.79 4.34 26.28
CA PHE A 387 12.88 3.49 25.82
C PHE A 387 12.51 2.89 24.48
N ASP A 388 13.48 2.66 23.60
CA ASP A 388 13.27 1.97 22.32
C ASP A 388 12.10 2.56 21.49
N LEU A 389 12.08 3.88 21.30
CA LEU A 389 11.21 4.49 20.28
C LEU A 389 11.71 4.10 18.88
N VAL A 390 13.03 3.99 18.73
CA VAL A 390 13.73 3.36 17.60
C VAL A 390 14.70 2.28 18.11
N GLY A 391 14.88 1.23 17.31
CA GLY A 391 15.80 0.13 17.61
C GLY A 391 15.24 -0.94 18.55
N ASN A 392 16.13 -1.87 18.89
CA ASN A 392 15.90 -3.13 19.59
C ASN A 392 15.10 -4.10 18.72
N VAL A 393 13.82 -3.82 18.48
CA VAL A 393 12.97 -4.57 17.53
C VAL A 393 12.08 -3.59 16.77
N TRP A 394 11.72 -3.96 15.55
CA TRP A 394 10.63 -3.30 14.84
C TRP A 394 9.35 -3.29 15.68
N GLN A 395 8.55 -2.24 15.58
CA GLN A 395 7.27 -2.13 16.27
C GLN A 395 6.12 -2.34 15.28
N TRP A 396 5.31 -3.38 15.52
CA TRP A 396 4.07 -3.57 14.79
C TRP A 396 3.09 -2.43 15.02
N THR A 397 2.48 -1.97 13.93
CA THR A 397 1.38 -0.99 13.95
C THR A 397 0.04 -1.67 13.67
N SER A 398 -1.03 -0.87 13.66
CA SER A 398 -2.34 -1.26 13.12
C SER A 398 -2.56 -0.77 11.68
N THR A 399 -1.63 0.00 11.13
CA THR A 399 -1.77 0.65 9.81
C THR A 399 -1.40 -0.31 8.68
N ALA A 400 -2.35 -0.57 7.78
CA ALA A 400 -2.03 -1.25 6.53
C ALA A 400 -1.19 -0.34 5.62
N ILE A 401 -0.26 -0.91 4.86
CA ILE A 401 0.53 -0.13 3.91
C ILE A 401 -0.33 0.29 2.71
N ASP A 402 -0.14 1.53 2.27
CA ASP A 402 -0.76 2.12 1.08
C ASP A 402 0.10 3.33 0.61
N GLY A 403 -0.13 3.79 -0.61
CA GLY A 403 0.47 5.00 -1.17
C GLY A 403 -0.10 6.28 -0.55
N PHE A 404 0.78 7.24 -0.28
CA PHE A 404 0.37 8.60 0.13
C PHE A 404 -0.24 9.39 -1.03
N GLU A 405 -0.87 10.53 -0.74
CA GLU A 405 -1.32 11.45 -1.80
C GLU A 405 -0.11 11.94 -2.59
N GLY A 406 -0.12 11.74 -3.91
CA GLY A 406 1.02 12.05 -4.78
C GLY A 406 2.06 10.93 -4.90
N PHE A 407 1.80 9.74 -4.34
CA PHE A 407 2.59 8.53 -4.58
C PHE A 407 2.78 8.28 -6.09
N LYS A 408 4.00 7.92 -6.48
CA LYS A 408 4.36 7.53 -7.84
C LYS A 408 5.22 6.30 -7.76
N VAL A 409 4.92 5.31 -8.57
CA VAL A 409 5.72 4.09 -8.69
C VAL A 409 7.09 4.44 -9.27
N HIS A 410 8.17 3.89 -8.69
CA HIS A 410 9.49 4.09 -9.24
C HIS A 410 9.66 3.27 -10.54
N PRO A 411 10.06 3.88 -11.68
CA PRO A 411 10.03 3.22 -12.99
C PRO A 411 11.00 2.04 -13.16
N LEU A 412 12.02 1.96 -12.30
CA LEU A 412 12.98 0.83 -12.32
C LEU A 412 12.63 -0.28 -11.33
N TYR A 413 11.63 -0.09 -10.47
CA TYR A 413 11.25 -1.08 -9.47
C TYR A 413 9.77 -0.95 -9.11
N ASP A 414 8.94 -1.31 -10.07
CA ASP A 414 7.49 -1.06 -10.06
C ASP A 414 6.68 -2.05 -9.23
N ASP A 415 7.27 -3.20 -8.91
CA ASP A 415 6.73 -4.28 -8.10
C ASP A 415 7.17 -4.22 -6.63
N PHE A 416 7.95 -3.22 -6.19
CA PHE A 416 8.39 -3.12 -4.79
C PHE A 416 7.22 -2.83 -3.82
N SER A 417 6.45 -1.78 -4.09
CA SER A 417 5.43 -1.27 -3.16
C SER A 417 4.01 -1.68 -3.53
N THR A 418 3.66 -1.56 -4.80
CA THR A 418 2.27 -1.68 -5.27
C THR A 418 1.61 -3.03 -4.96
N PRO A 419 2.32 -4.18 -4.99
CA PRO A 419 1.68 -5.46 -4.64
C PRO A 419 1.29 -5.51 -3.15
N THR A 420 2.04 -4.85 -2.27
CA THR A 420 1.80 -4.86 -0.82
C THR A 420 0.59 -4.02 -0.39
N PHE A 421 0.06 -3.16 -1.26
CA PHE A 421 -1.06 -2.26 -0.95
C PHE A 421 -2.40 -3.01 -0.84
N ASP A 422 -2.42 -4.33 -0.67
CA ASP A 422 -3.58 -5.22 -0.69
C ASP A 422 -4.48 -5.19 0.57
N GLY A 423 -4.17 -4.31 1.55
CA GLY A 423 -4.87 -4.23 2.83
C GLY A 423 -4.57 -5.39 3.80
N LYS A 424 -3.65 -6.29 3.46
CA LYS A 424 -3.25 -7.45 4.26
C LYS A 424 -1.80 -7.37 4.75
N HIS A 425 -1.03 -6.38 4.30
CA HIS A 425 0.30 -6.05 4.85
C HIS A 425 0.16 -4.89 5.83
N THR A 426 0.82 -5.01 6.98
CA THR A 426 0.80 -3.99 8.02
C THR A 426 2.18 -3.42 8.21
N LEU A 427 2.25 -2.10 8.40
CA LEU A 427 3.49 -1.39 8.60
C LEU A 427 4.16 -1.80 9.92
N ILE A 428 5.48 -1.94 9.84
CA ILE A 428 6.37 -1.96 11.00
C ILE A 428 7.20 -0.67 11.01
N LYS A 429 7.46 -0.12 12.21
CA LYS A 429 8.18 1.15 12.36
C LYS A 429 9.33 1.05 13.36
N GLY A 430 10.36 1.88 13.15
CA GLY A 430 11.43 2.15 14.12
C GLY A 430 12.70 1.33 14.01
N GLY A 431 12.76 0.32 13.14
CA GLY A 431 13.94 -0.53 12.96
C GLY A 431 14.21 -1.48 14.13
N SER A 432 14.85 -2.61 13.83
CA SER A 432 15.42 -3.55 14.79
C SER A 432 16.92 -3.31 14.98
N TRP A 433 17.57 -4.15 15.80
CA TRP A 433 19.03 -4.13 15.98
C TRP A 433 19.83 -4.32 14.69
N ILE A 434 19.30 -5.04 13.70
CA ILE A 434 19.96 -5.28 12.41
C ILE A 434 19.56 -4.29 11.31
N SER A 435 18.47 -3.53 11.50
CA SER A 435 18.01 -2.55 10.52
C SER A 435 19.08 -1.48 10.30
N THR A 436 19.57 -1.39 9.06
CA THR A 436 20.64 -0.47 8.67
C THR A 436 20.21 0.37 7.46
N GLY A 437 20.92 1.46 7.19
CA GLY A 437 20.59 2.31 6.04
C GLY A 437 19.21 2.94 6.13
N ASN A 438 18.41 2.82 5.07
CA ASN A 438 17.04 3.31 5.03
C ASN A 438 16.18 2.66 6.12
N GLU A 439 16.33 1.38 6.44
CA GLU A 439 15.54 0.71 7.50
C GLU A 439 15.66 1.37 8.88
N ALA A 440 16.73 2.12 9.12
CA ALA A 440 16.97 2.84 10.36
C ALA A 440 16.46 4.30 10.38
N LEU A 441 15.85 4.79 9.29
CA LEU A 441 15.33 6.15 9.18
C LEU A 441 13.90 6.28 9.72
N LYS A 442 13.50 7.52 10.04
CA LYS A 442 12.13 7.83 10.48
C LYS A 442 11.10 7.75 9.34
N SER A 443 11.52 8.02 8.10
CA SER A 443 10.62 8.07 6.94
C SER A 443 10.20 6.69 6.45
N SER A 444 10.91 5.65 6.89
CA SER A 444 10.86 4.32 6.30
C SER A 444 9.52 3.63 6.50
N ARG A 445 9.03 3.00 5.44
CA ARG A 445 7.74 2.32 5.42
C ARG A 445 7.93 0.90 4.88
N TYR A 446 8.13 -0.02 5.80
CA TYR A 446 8.20 -1.45 5.53
C TYR A 446 6.94 -2.12 6.02
N ALA A 447 6.44 -3.08 5.26
CA ALA A 447 5.23 -3.81 5.58
C ALA A 447 5.38 -5.27 5.22
N PHE A 448 4.76 -6.11 6.03
CA PHE A 448 4.79 -7.56 5.86
C PHE A 448 3.40 -8.12 6.09
N ARG A 449 3.14 -9.32 5.55
CA ARG A 449 1.97 -10.09 5.97
C ARG A 449 1.97 -10.23 7.49
N ARG A 450 0.80 -10.05 8.10
CA ARG A 450 0.63 -10.01 9.57
C ARG A 450 1.08 -11.28 10.30
N HIS A 451 1.19 -12.40 9.60
CA HIS A 451 1.63 -13.68 10.12
C HIS A 451 3.12 -13.97 9.92
N PHE A 452 3.87 -13.13 9.20
CA PHE A 452 5.31 -13.31 9.05
C PHE A 452 6.07 -12.85 10.28
N PHE A 453 7.13 -13.60 10.59
CA PHE A 453 8.07 -13.25 11.64
C PHE A 453 9.16 -12.37 11.06
N GLN A 454 9.44 -11.29 11.77
CA GLN A 454 10.57 -10.39 11.58
C GLN A 454 11.28 -10.24 12.93
N HIS A 455 12.36 -9.45 13.01
CA HIS A 455 12.86 -8.96 14.29
C HIS A 455 11.94 -7.88 14.85
N ALA A 456 10.69 -8.26 15.14
CA ALA A 456 9.57 -7.37 15.44
C ALA A 456 8.88 -7.77 16.74
N GLY A 457 8.66 -6.77 17.58
CA GLY A 457 7.79 -6.81 18.75
C GLY A 457 6.77 -5.69 18.64
N PHE A 458 6.36 -5.13 19.78
CA PHE A 458 5.39 -4.06 19.78
C PHE A 458 5.41 -3.20 21.04
N ARG A 459 4.83 -2.01 20.89
CA ARG A 459 4.43 -1.11 21.96
C ARG A 459 2.91 -1.05 21.96
N TYR A 460 2.28 -1.02 23.12
CA TYR A 460 0.84 -0.80 23.21
C TYR A 460 0.53 0.64 23.63
N LEU A 461 -0.59 1.15 23.13
CA LEU A 461 -1.15 2.44 23.48
C LEU A 461 -2.46 2.26 24.24
N VAL A 462 -2.84 3.28 25.01
CA VAL A 462 -4.23 3.52 25.40
C VAL A 462 -4.73 4.68 24.56
N SER A 463 -5.50 4.37 23.52
CA SER A 463 -5.98 5.33 22.53
C SER A 463 -7.33 4.90 21.98
N ARG A 464 -8.11 5.86 21.48
CA ARG A 464 -9.37 5.62 20.77
C ARG A 464 -9.28 6.00 19.30
N HIS A 465 -8.09 6.38 18.82
CA HIS A 465 -7.89 6.70 17.43
C HIS A 465 -8.08 5.44 16.58
N GLN A 466 -8.88 5.57 15.52
CA GLN A 466 -9.05 4.53 14.52
C GLN A 466 -8.71 5.15 13.17
N GLU A 467 -7.78 4.53 12.46
CA GLU A 467 -7.56 4.89 11.07
C GLU A 467 -8.68 4.34 10.20
N PRO A 468 -9.10 5.08 9.17
CA PRO A 468 -9.98 4.52 8.16
C PRO A 468 -9.27 3.31 7.53
N VAL A 469 -9.97 2.17 7.49
CA VAL A 469 -9.47 0.98 6.80
C VAL A 469 -9.51 1.26 5.31
N ILE A 470 -8.38 1.66 4.75
CA ILE A 470 -8.18 1.82 3.31
C ILE A 470 -7.65 0.48 2.80
N VAL A 471 -8.55 -0.46 2.51
CA VAL A 471 -8.18 -1.67 1.74
C VAL A 471 -7.85 -1.20 0.32
N ASN A 472 -6.80 -1.78 -0.30
CA ASN A 472 -6.34 -1.46 -1.66
C ASN A 472 -7.46 -0.86 -2.52
N PRO A 473 -7.50 0.47 -2.63
CA PRO A 473 -8.68 1.16 -3.13
C PRO A 473 -8.72 1.16 -4.65
N TYR A 474 -7.68 0.64 -5.32
CA TYR A 474 -7.61 0.61 -6.78
C TYR A 474 -8.49 -0.50 -7.34
N GLU A 475 -9.71 -0.12 -7.69
CA GLU A 475 -10.57 -0.93 -8.54
C GLU A 475 -9.83 -1.22 -9.87
N THR A 476 -9.57 -2.50 -10.12
CA THR A 476 -8.91 -3.00 -11.34
C THR A 476 -9.91 -3.34 -12.44
N ASP A 477 -11.21 -3.25 -12.16
CA ASP A 477 -12.24 -3.33 -13.21
C ASP A 477 -12.03 -2.19 -14.21
N THR A 478 -11.57 -2.59 -15.39
CA THR A 478 -11.21 -1.71 -16.49
C THR A 478 -12.35 -0.77 -16.85
N LEU A 479 -13.61 -1.22 -16.79
CA LEU A 479 -14.76 -0.40 -17.15
C LEU A 479 -15.02 0.68 -16.10
N VAL A 480 -14.89 0.35 -14.81
CA VAL A 480 -15.06 1.32 -13.73
C VAL A 480 -13.96 2.39 -13.75
N ALA A 481 -12.70 1.97 -13.92
CA ALA A 481 -11.56 2.87 -14.03
C ALA A 481 -11.69 3.81 -15.25
N GLN A 482 -12.12 3.29 -16.40
CA GLN A 482 -12.35 4.11 -17.60
C GLN A 482 -13.45 5.14 -17.40
N TYR A 483 -14.55 4.80 -16.71
CA TYR A 483 -15.62 5.75 -16.43
C TYR A 483 -15.24 6.78 -15.36
N LEU A 484 -14.43 6.40 -14.37
CA LEU A 484 -13.85 7.34 -13.40
C LEU A 484 -12.92 8.34 -14.09
N ASP A 485 -12.02 7.88 -14.96
CA ASP A 485 -11.13 8.74 -15.76
C ASP A 485 -11.94 9.64 -16.69
N PHE A 486 -12.93 9.07 -17.39
CA PHE A 486 -13.83 9.80 -18.26
C PHE A 486 -14.63 10.89 -17.53
N GLN A 487 -15.08 10.64 -16.30
CA GLN A 487 -15.93 11.56 -15.56
C GLN A 487 -15.16 12.56 -14.68
N TYR A 488 -13.99 12.20 -14.17
CA TYR A 488 -13.24 13.00 -13.18
C TYR A 488 -11.77 13.23 -13.53
N GLY A 489 -11.23 12.50 -14.50
CA GLY A 489 -9.86 12.63 -15.00
C GLY A 489 -9.66 13.84 -15.92
N PRO A 490 -8.46 13.97 -16.51
CA PRO A 490 -8.13 15.08 -17.39
C PRO A 490 -8.93 15.03 -18.70
N SER A 491 -9.20 16.20 -19.28
CA SER A 491 -9.75 16.28 -20.63
C SER A 491 -8.70 15.94 -21.70
N HIS A 492 -9.16 15.37 -22.80
CA HIS A 492 -8.29 14.94 -23.90
C HIS A 492 -8.73 15.59 -25.22
N PHE A 493 -7.74 15.90 -26.08
CA PHE A 493 -7.95 16.45 -27.43
C PHE A 493 -8.79 17.74 -27.49
N GLY A 494 -8.82 18.52 -26.39
CA GLY A 494 -9.62 19.74 -26.30
C GLY A 494 -11.14 19.50 -26.19
N VAL A 495 -11.56 18.25 -25.93
CA VAL A 495 -12.97 17.90 -25.72
C VAL A 495 -13.35 18.18 -24.26
N ALA A 496 -14.44 18.92 -24.05
CA ALA A 496 -14.94 19.23 -22.71
C ALA A 496 -15.44 17.98 -21.97
N ASN A 497 -15.51 18.05 -20.63
CA ASN A 497 -16.07 16.95 -19.84
C ASN A 497 -17.54 16.73 -20.21
N TYR A 498 -17.88 15.50 -20.58
CA TYR A 498 -19.18 15.17 -21.13
C TYR A 498 -20.32 15.32 -20.11
N ALA A 499 -20.11 14.83 -18.89
CA ALA A 499 -21.11 14.88 -17.83
C ALA A 499 -21.42 16.32 -17.41
N GLU A 500 -20.39 17.15 -17.25
CA GLU A 500 -20.51 18.58 -16.94
C GLU A 500 -21.23 19.34 -18.06
N ALA A 501 -20.82 19.16 -19.31
CA ALA A 501 -21.42 19.83 -20.46
C ALA A 501 -22.92 19.52 -20.59
N LEU A 502 -23.32 18.26 -20.37
CA LEU A 502 -24.71 17.85 -20.41
C LEU A 502 -25.52 18.40 -19.23
N ALA A 503 -24.99 18.32 -18.01
CA ALA A 503 -25.67 18.83 -16.83
C ALA A 503 -25.87 20.35 -16.88
N SER A 504 -24.86 21.09 -17.37
CA SER A 504 -24.94 22.54 -17.59
C SER A 504 -26.01 22.89 -18.63
N LEU A 505 -25.96 22.29 -19.82
CA LEU A 505 -26.94 22.53 -20.88
C LEU A 505 -28.37 22.18 -20.42
N ALA A 506 -28.55 21.01 -19.80
CA ALA A 506 -29.86 20.56 -19.33
C ALA A 506 -30.42 21.49 -18.24
N SER A 507 -29.56 21.98 -17.34
CA SER A 507 -29.95 22.94 -16.30
C SER A 507 -30.34 24.30 -16.88
N GLU A 508 -29.66 24.78 -17.92
CA GLU A 508 -29.98 26.06 -18.58
C GLU A 508 -31.31 26.03 -19.32
N LEU A 509 -31.65 24.88 -19.93
CA LEU A 509 -32.91 24.71 -20.66
C LEU A 509 -34.12 24.51 -19.73
N CYS A 510 -33.89 24.01 -18.52
CA CYS A 510 -34.97 23.70 -17.58
C CYS A 510 -35.50 24.97 -16.89
N GLY A 511 -36.82 25.18 -16.91
CA GLY A 511 -37.45 26.33 -16.25
C GLY A 511 -37.70 26.13 -14.74
N ARG A 512 -37.59 24.90 -14.24
CA ARG A 512 -37.75 24.52 -12.83
C ARG A 512 -36.65 23.56 -12.42
N HIS A 513 -36.17 23.70 -11.19
CA HIS A 513 -35.04 22.92 -10.67
C HIS A 513 -35.38 22.25 -9.34
N GLU A 514 -36.57 21.65 -9.20
CA GLU A 514 -36.94 20.95 -7.97
C GLU A 514 -36.40 19.53 -7.98
N ARG A 515 -36.68 18.74 -9.04
CA ARG A 515 -36.29 17.32 -9.11
C ARG A 515 -35.70 16.96 -10.47
N ALA A 516 -34.51 16.36 -10.47
CA ALA A 516 -33.92 15.74 -11.65
C ALA A 516 -33.70 14.23 -11.47
N LEU A 517 -33.75 13.48 -12.57
CA LEU A 517 -33.34 12.08 -12.66
C LEU A 517 -32.18 11.97 -13.65
N ASP A 518 -31.04 11.48 -13.18
CA ASP A 518 -29.91 11.08 -14.02
C ASP A 518 -29.92 9.54 -14.12
N ILE A 519 -30.32 9.03 -15.29
CA ILE A 519 -30.49 7.59 -15.52
C ILE A 519 -29.40 7.04 -16.43
N GLY A 520 -28.76 5.95 -15.98
CA GLY A 520 -27.45 5.53 -16.47
C GLY A 520 -26.32 6.43 -15.92
N CYS A 521 -26.40 6.82 -14.64
CA CYS A 521 -25.52 7.84 -14.08
C CYS A 521 -24.04 7.42 -13.95
N ALA A 522 -23.74 6.13 -14.11
CA ALA A 522 -22.42 5.54 -13.86
C ALA A 522 -21.82 6.03 -12.52
N THR A 523 -20.62 6.60 -12.51
CA THR A 523 -19.96 7.09 -11.29
C THR A 523 -20.44 8.46 -10.80
N GLY A 524 -21.56 8.96 -11.33
CA GLY A 524 -22.36 10.01 -10.72
C GLY A 524 -21.96 11.46 -11.05
N ARG A 525 -20.98 11.72 -11.92
CA ARG A 525 -20.53 13.09 -12.20
C ARG A 525 -21.67 14.01 -12.64
N ALA A 526 -22.51 13.58 -13.59
CA ALA A 526 -23.64 14.38 -14.06
C ALA A 526 -24.66 14.64 -12.93
N SER A 527 -24.93 13.63 -12.09
CA SER A 527 -25.79 13.77 -10.92
C SER A 527 -25.30 14.86 -9.96
N PHE A 528 -24.00 14.90 -9.64
CA PHE A 528 -23.43 15.94 -8.79
C PHE A 528 -23.48 17.33 -9.42
N GLU A 529 -23.22 17.43 -10.74
CA GLU A 529 -23.30 18.71 -11.45
C GLU A 529 -24.74 19.24 -11.51
N LEU A 530 -25.74 18.39 -11.73
CA LEU A 530 -27.16 18.76 -11.67
C LEU A 530 -27.54 19.28 -10.27
N ALA A 531 -27.00 18.68 -9.20
CA ALA A 531 -27.27 19.09 -7.82
C ALA A 531 -26.74 20.50 -7.47
N ARG A 532 -25.96 21.15 -8.35
CA ARG A 532 -25.67 22.59 -8.24
C ARG A 532 -26.91 23.45 -8.37
N ARG A 533 -27.90 23.02 -9.17
CA ARG A 533 -29.11 23.79 -9.49
C ARG A 533 -30.37 23.12 -8.96
N PHE A 534 -30.44 21.79 -9.04
CA PHE A 534 -31.60 21.03 -8.63
C PHE A 534 -31.63 20.81 -7.11
N ALA A 535 -32.80 20.97 -6.51
CA ALA A 535 -32.99 20.75 -5.08
C ALA A 535 -32.85 19.26 -4.70
N HIS A 536 -33.18 18.35 -5.62
CA HIS A 536 -33.01 16.90 -5.47
C HIS A 536 -32.64 16.26 -6.80
N VAL A 537 -31.67 15.33 -6.78
CA VAL A 537 -31.28 14.52 -7.94
C VAL A 537 -31.32 13.04 -7.57
N ASP A 538 -32.08 12.24 -8.32
CA ASP A 538 -31.97 10.79 -8.25
C ASP A 538 -30.96 10.31 -9.29
N GLY A 539 -29.86 9.68 -8.86
CA GLY A 539 -28.90 9.02 -9.74
C GLY A 539 -29.17 7.52 -9.79
N VAL A 540 -29.51 6.97 -10.96
CA VAL A 540 -29.86 5.55 -11.11
C VAL A 540 -28.99 4.89 -12.16
N ASP A 541 -28.37 3.76 -11.81
CA ASP A 541 -27.60 2.94 -12.74
C ASP A 541 -27.93 1.45 -12.55
N TYR A 542 -27.80 0.66 -13.61
CA TYR A 542 -27.99 -0.79 -13.56
C TYR A 542 -26.88 -1.49 -12.77
N SER A 543 -25.65 -0.96 -12.84
CA SER A 543 -24.47 -1.49 -12.18
C SER A 543 -24.40 -1.07 -10.71
N ALA A 544 -24.45 -2.04 -9.80
CA ALA A 544 -24.20 -1.78 -8.37
C ALA A 544 -22.80 -1.18 -8.15
N ARG A 545 -21.79 -1.64 -8.92
CA ARG A 545 -20.40 -1.19 -8.77
C ARG A 545 -20.24 0.31 -9.02
N PHE A 546 -20.87 0.82 -10.08
CA PHE A 546 -20.86 2.25 -10.37
C PHE A 546 -21.54 3.08 -9.27
N ILE A 547 -22.65 2.57 -8.74
CA ILE A 547 -23.37 3.21 -7.64
C ILE A 547 -22.53 3.22 -6.36
N ASP A 548 -21.83 2.13 -6.03
CA ASP A 548 -20.96 2.05 -4.86
C ASP A 548 -19.81 3.06 -4.94
N VAL A 549 -19.23 3.26 -6.13
CA VAL A 549 -18.23 4.30 -6.39
C VAL A 549 -18.82 5.69 -6.16
N ALA A 550 -19.98 5.99 -6.75
CA ALA A 550 -20.65 7.28 -6.59
C ALA A 550 -21.00 7.58 -5.12
N LEU A 551 -21.48 6.57 -4.39
CA LEU A 551 -21.74 6.65 -2.94
C LEU A 551 -20.46 6.82 -2.11
N THR A 552 -19.33 6.30 -2.58
CA THR A 552 -18.04 6.46 -1.91
C THR A 552 -17.50 7.86 -2.12
N LEU A 553 -17.53 8.38 -3.36
CA LEU A 553 -17.20 9.77 -3.67
C LEU A 553 -18.05 10.76 -2.84
N ALA A 554 -19.36 10.52 -2.75
CA ALA A 554 -20.26 11.36 -1.94
C ALA A 554 -19.93 11.37 -0.44
N ARG A 555 -19.36 10.27 0.09
CA ARG A 555 -19.04 10.13 1.52
C ARG A 555 -17.61 10.55 1.87
N GLN A 556 -16.66 10.31 0.97
CA GLN A 556 -15.22 10.38 1.23
C GLN A 556 -14.50 11.45 0.39
N ASP A 557 -15.23 12.24 -0.42
CA ASP A 557 -14.71 13.22 -1.39
C ASP A 557 -13.88 12.61 -2.53
N SER A 558 -13.28 11.43 -2.34
CA SER A 558 -12.30 10.83 -3.24
C SER A 558 -12.52 9.33 -3.46
N PHE A 559 -12.05 8.84 -4.61
CA PHE A 559 -12.00 7.43 -4.97
C PHE A 559 -10.77 7.16 -5.84
N ARG A 560 -9.97 6.16 -5.50
CA ARG A 560 -8.74 5.81 -6.22
C ARG A 560 -9.00 4.71 -7.26
N TYR A 561 -8.33 4.74 -8.41
CA TYR A 561 -8.51 3.76 -9.49
C TYR A 561 -7.23 3.61 -10.32
N ALA A 562 -7.08 2.51 -11.05
CA ALA A 562 -5.92 2.27 -11.89
C ALA A 562 -6.31 2.24 -13.38
N VAL A 563 -5.68 3.09 -14.20
CA VAL A 563 -5.91 3.15 -15.65
C VAL A 563 -4.78 2.43 -16.37
N PRO A 564 -5.06 1.48 -17.29
CA PRO A 564 -4.01 0.85 -18.09
C PRO A 564 -3.14 1.86 -18.84
N VAL A 565 -1.83 1.62 -18.89
CA VAL A 565 -0.85 2.39 -19.66
C VAL A 565 -0.43 1.59 -20.88
N GLU A 566 0.11 0.39 -20.66
CA GLU A 566 0.54 -0.58 -21.68
C GLU A 566 0.68 -1.97 -21.05
N GLY A 567 0.12 -3.01 -21.67
CA GLY A 567 0.15 -4.36 -21.10
C GLY A 567 -0.47 -4.41 -19.70
N ASP A 568 0.25 -4.98 -18.74
CA ASP A 568 -0.13 -5.04 -17.33
C ASP A 568 0.27 -3.77 -16.55
N LEU A 569 0.97 -2.82 -17.17
CA LEU A 569 1.36 -1.56 -16.53
C LEU A 569 0.15 -0.63 -16.40
N VAL A 570 -0.01 -0.05 -15.22
CA VAL A 570 -1.11 0.86 -14.89
C VAL A 570 -0.61 2.19 -14.33
N GLU A 571 -1.43 3.23 -14.50
CA GLU A 571 -1.29 4.53 -13.86
C GLU A 571 -2.32 4.63 -12.74
N TYR A 572 -1.87 4.89 -11.52
CA TYR A 572 -2.74 5.06 -10.36
C TYR A 572 -3.28 6.49 -10.29
N CYS A 573 -4.60 6.60 -10.34
CA CYS A 573 -5.35 7.85 -10.43
C CYS A 573 -6.29 8.01 -9.22
N GLU A 574 -6.78 9.23 -9.01
CA GLU A 574 -7.76 9.56 -7.98
C GLU A 574 -8.81 10.52 -8.54
N ALA A 575 -10.07 10.13 -8.43
CA ALA A 575 -11.22 10.99 -8.66
C ALA A 575 -11.52 11.71 -7.36
N ARG A 576 -11.68 13.04 -7.40
CA ARG A 576 -11.97 13.85 -6.21
C ARG A 576 -13.01 14.91 -6.53
N LEU A 577 -14.10 14.97 -5.78
CA LEU A 577 -15.20 15.92 -6.01
C LEU A 577 -14.72 17.37 -5.82
N SER A 578 -13.94 17.62 -4.77
CA SER A 578 -13.42 18.96 -4.46
C SER A 578 -12.53 19.57 -5.56
N ARG A 579 -11.87 18.77 -6.40
CA ARG A 579 -11.11 19.27 -7.58
C ARG A 579 -12.01 19.89 -8.65
N HIS A 580 -13.30 19.58 -8.62
CA HIS A 580 -14.30 20.04 -9.57
C HIS A 580 -15.30 21.00 -8.94
N GLU A 581 -14.99 21.60 -7.78
CA GLU A 581 -15.90 22.48 -7.02
C GLU A 581 -17.22 21.79 -6.65
N LEU A 582 -17.17 20.47 -6.47
CA LEU A 582 -18.26 19.64 -5.96
C LEU A 582 -17.92 19.20 -4.54
N GLY A 583 -18.92 18.96 -3.71
CA GLY A 583 -18.67 18.49 -2.36
C GLY A 583 -19.93 18.11 -1.61
N ARG A 584 -19.91 18.36 -0.30
CA ARG A 584 -20.95 17.92 0.62
C ARG A 584 -22.33 18.49 0.29
N GLU A 585 -22.41 19.76 -0.12
CA GLU A 585 -23.70 20.39 -0.47
C GLU A 585 -24.40 19.66 -1.62
N GLN A 586 -23.67 19.33 -2.69
CA GLN A 586 -24.22 18.59 -3.82
C GLN A 586 -24.52 17.15 -3.40
N SER A 587 -23.63 16.52 -2.63
CA SER A 587 -23.79 15.14 -2.16
C SER A 587 -25.05 14.94 -1.32
N GLU A 588 -25.44 15.93 -0.50
CA GLU A 588 -26.66 15.89 0.31
C GLU A 588 -27.95 16.01 -0.53
N ARG A 589 -27.86 16.51 -1.77
CA ARG A 589 -28.98 16.64 -2.71
C ARG A 589 -29.09 15.47 -3.69
N VAL A 590 -28.11 14.57 -3.73
CA VAL A 590 -28.09 13.43 -4.65
C VAL A 590 -28.43 12.14 -3.91
N HIS A 591 -29.38 11.37 -4.45
CA HIS A 591 -29.70 10.04 -3.99
C HIS A 591 -29.35 8.99 -5.05
N PHE A 592 -28.27 8.25 -4.82
CA PHE A 592 -27.86 7.16 -5.70
C PHE A 592 -28.58 5.86 -5.39
N SER A 593 -28.95 5.11 -6.42
CA SER A 593 -29.54 3.78 -6.26
C SER A 593 -29.36 2.89 -7.48
N GLN A 594 -29.19 1.59 -7.26
CA GLN A 594 -29.22 0.61 -8.35
C GLN A 594 -30.65 0.46 -8.88
N GLY A 595 -30.82 0.47 -10.20
CA GLY A 595 -32.11 0.28 -10.85
C GLY A 595 -32.03 -0.02 -12.35
N ASP A 596 -33.04 -0.72 -12.85
CA ASP A 596 -33.20 -0.97 -14.28
C ASP A 596 -34.04 0.14 -14.92
N ALA A 597 -33.49 0.82 -15.92
CA ALA A 597 -34.19 1.88 -16.64
C ALA A 597 -35.45 1.39 -17.36
N CYS A 598 -35.50 0.12 -17.79
CA CYS A 598 -36.68 -0.50 -18.39
C CYS A 598 -37.70 -0.99 -17.35
N ASN A 599 -37.39 -0.89 -16.04
CA ASN A 599 -38.25 -1.35 -14.95
C ASN A 599 -38.07 -0.53 -13.66
N LEU A 600 -38.18 0.79 -13.78
CA LEU A 600 -38.04 1.71 -12.65
C LEU A 600 -39.20 1.58 -11.64
N LYS A 601 -38.86 1.59 -10.35
CA LYS A 601 -39.85 1.53 -9.25
C LYS A 601 -40.82 2.74 -9.28
N PRO A 602 -42.04 2.63 -8.72
CA PRO A 602 -43.03 3.72 -8.73
C PRO A 602 -42.59 5.00 -8.01
N LYS A 603 -41.60 4.93 -7.11
CA LYS A 603 -41.10 6.10 -6.36
C LYS A 603 -40.41 7.17 -7.22
N TYR A 604 -39.99 6.84 -8.43
CA TYR A 604 -39.30 7.77 -9.33
C TYR A 604 -40.32 8.50 -10.19
N GLY A 605 -40.69 9.72 -9.79
CA GLY A 605 -41.64 10.58 -10.49
C GLY A 605 -41.49 12.06 -10.13
N ASP A 606 -42.37 12.86 -10.72
CA ASP A 606 -42.46 14.31 -10.52
C ASP A 606 -41.17 15.07 -10.88
N TYR A 607 -40.48 14.63 -11.94
CA TYR A 607 -39.23 15.26 -12.38
C TYR A 607 -39.49 16.48 -13.28
N ASP A 608 -38.69 17.52 -13.09
CA ASP A 608 -38.58 18.65 -14.02
C ASP A 608 -37.59 18.31 -15.16
N LEU A 609 -36.61 17.44 -14.88
CA LEU A 609 -35.60 16.98 -15.83
C LEU A 609 -35.35 15.48 -15.70
N VAL A 610 -35.30 14.78 -16.83
CA VAL A 610 -34.69 13.44 -16.94
C VAL A 610 -33.53 13.53 -17.93
N LEU A 611 -32.33 13.20 -17.47
CA LEU A 611 -31.13 13.07 -18.28
C LEU A 611 -30.82 11.57 -18.48
N ALA A 612 -30.80 11.12 -19.73
CA ALA A 612 -30.37 9.77 -20.10
C ALA A 612 -29.16 9.87 -21.03
N SER A 613 -27.97 9.84 -20.42
CA SER A 613 -26.71 10.09 -21.11
C SER A 613 -26.10 8.80 -21.67
N ASN A 614 -25.90 8.74 -22.99
CA ASN A 614 -25.32 7.57 -23.68
C ASN A 614 -26.00 6.24 -23.30
N LEU A 615 -27.32 6.25 -23.16
CA LEU A 615 -28.07 5.14 -22.55
C LEU A 615 -28.87 4.31 -23.55
N ILE A 616 -29.60 4.93 -24.48
CA ILE A 616 -30.69 4.24 -25.20
C ILE A 616 -30.21 3.08 -26.09
N ASP A 617 -28.99 3.13 -26.61
CA ASP A 617 -28.35 2.05 -27.38
C ASP A 617 -27.59 1.04 -26.50
N ARG A 618 -27.82 1.10 -25.18
CA ARG A 618 -27.34 0.16 -24.16
C ARG A 618 -28.48 -0.52 -23.39
N LEU A 619 -29.74 -0.20 -23.71
CA LEU A 619 -30.92 -0.78 -23.06
C LEU A 619 -31.41 -2.05 -23.77
N ARG A 620 -31.96 -3.01 -23.01
CA ARG A 620 -32.60 -4.21 -23.59
C ARG A 620 -33.89 -3.89 -24.33
N GLU A 621 -34.69 -2.96 -23.79
CA GLU A 621 -36.00 -2.55 -24.32
C GLU A 621 -36.12 -1.02 -24.38
N PRO A 622 -35.39 -0.33 -25.28
CA PRO A 622 -35.33 1.13 -25.31
C PRO A 622 -36.70 1.77 -25.62
N ALA A 623 -37.52 1.15 -26.47
CA ALA A 623 -38.87 1.65 -26.78
C ALA A 623 -39.78 1.63 -25.53
N ARG A 624 -39.60 0.64 -24.65
CA ARG A 624 -40.33 0.56 -23.38
C ARG A 624 -39.87 1.66 -22.43
N PHE A 625 -38.55 1.87 -22.29
CA PHE A 625 -38.01 2.96 -21.49
C PHE A 625 -38.60 4.33 -21.91
N LEU A 626 -38.64 4.62 -23.21
CA LEU A 626 -39.19 5.89 -23.71
C LEU A 626 -40.68 6.09 -23.41
N ARG A 627 -41.47 5.01 -23.38
CA ARG A 627 -42.88 5.07 -22.95
C ARG A 627 -43.00 5.25 -21.44
N ASP A 628 -42.22 4.49 -20.68
CA ASP A 628 -42.33 4.42 -19.21
C ASP A 628 -41.70 5.65 -18.51
N ILE A 629 -40.91 6.46 -19.22
CA ILE A 629 -40.31 7.69 -18.69
C ILE A 629 -41.27 8.90 -18.78
N ALA A 630 -42.15 8.93 -19.79
CA ALA A 630 -43.11 10.01 -19.99
C ALA A 630 -43.95 10.36 -18.75
N PRO A 631 -44.58 9.40 -18.04
CA PRO A 631 -45.40 9.70 -16.87
C PRO A 631 -44.58 10.11 -15.63
N ARG A 632 -43.25 10.04 -15.68
CA ARG A 632 -42.36 10.43 -14.57
C ARG A 632 -41.97 11.91 -14.62
N LEU A 633 -42.19 12.55 -15.76
CA LEU A 633 -41.95 13.97 -15.98
C LEU A 633 -43.22 14.78 -15.69
N ARG A 634 -43.04 15.94 -15.09
CA ARG A 634 -44.10 16.95 -14.99
C ARG A 634 -44.42 17.51 -16.37
N SER A 635 -45.63 18.03 -16.56
CA SER A 635 -45.95 18.80 -17.78
C SER A 635 -44.99 19.99 -17.90
N GLY A 636 -44.40 20.17 -19.08
CA GLY A 636 -43.33 21.13 -19.34
C GLY A 636 -41.92 20.68 -18.93
N GLY A 637 -41.77 19.52 -18.26
CA GLY A 637 -40.47 18.94 -17.93
C GLY A 637 -39.69 18.47 -19.17
N LEU A 638 -38.37 18.33 -19.03
CA LEU A 638 -37.48 17.99 -20.14
C LEU A 638 -36.94 16.56 -20.05
N LEU A 639 -36.98 15.84 -21.16
CA LEU A 639 -36.23 14.61 -21.39
C LEU A 639 -35.04 14.92 -22.30
N VAL A 640 -33.83 14.78 -21.78
CA VAL A 640 -32.58 14.95 -22.52
C VAL A 640 -31.99 13.57 -22.80
N LEU A 641 -31.85 13.24 -24.08
CA LEU A 641 -31.28 11.98 -24.53
C LEU A 641 -29.99 12.24 -25.29
N THR A 642 -28.95 11.48 -25.01
CA THR A 642 -27.75 11.43 -25.84
C THR A 642 -27.39 10.00 -26.21
N SER A 643 -26.96 9.77 -27.44
CA SER A 643 -26.43 8.48 -27.87
C SER A 643 -25.69 8.61 -29.21
N PRO A 644 -24.61 7.84 -29.43
CA PRO A 644 -23.96 7.71 -30.73
C PRO A 644 -24.70 6.76 -31.68
N TYR A 645 -25.80 6.14 -31.24
CA TYR A 645 -26.61 5.18 -31.99
C TYR A 645 -25.82 3.98 -32.51
N THR A 646 -24.89 3.48 -31.69
CA THR A 646 -23.99 2.39 -32.09
C THR A 646 -24.68 1.06 -32.27
N TRP A 647 -25.83 0.86 -31.61
CA TRP A 647 -26.67 -0.34 -31.66
C TRP A 647 -25.87 -1.65 -31.78
N LEU A 648 -25.52 -2.23 -30.64
CA LEU A 648 -24.78 -3.49 -30.58
C LEU A 648 -25.69 -4.57 -30.00
N THR A 649 -25.66 -5.76 -30.60
CA THR A 649 -26.50 -6.90 -30.18
C THR A 649 -26.18 -7.40 -28.78
N ASP A 650 -25.00 -7.08 -28.27
CA ASP A 650 -24.53 -7.43 -26.92
C ASP A 650 -25.31 -6.67 -25.82
N TYR A 651 -25.85 -5.49 -26.14
CA TYR A 651 -26.65 -4.70 -25.22
C TYR A 651 -28.14 -4.71 -25.57
N THR A 652 -28.47 -4.50 -26.85
CA THR A 652 -29.85 -4.42 -27.32
C THR A 652 -30.11 -5.50 -28.36
N PRO A 653 -31.03 -6.46 -28.12
CA PRO A 653 -31.46 -7.41 -29.13
C PRO A 653 -31.87 -6.70 -30.42
N LYS A 654 -31.48 -7.22 -31.58
CA LYS A 654 -31.70 -6.56 -32.88
C LYS A 654 -33.17 -6.22 -33.15
N ALA A 655 -34.09 -7.04 -32.65
CA ALA A 655 -35.54 -6.81 -32.75
C ALA A 655 -36.02 -5.56 -31.99
N ASN A 656 -35.23 -5.06 -31.03
CA ASN A 656 -35.54 -3.92 -30.18
C ASN A 656 -34.76 -2.65 -30.57
N TRP A 657 -34.00 -2.66 -31.67
CA TRP A 657 -33.32 -1.47 -32.16
C TRP A 657 -34.34 -0.43 -32.62
N LEU A 658 -34.22 0.80 -32.13
CA LEU A 658 -35.16 1.87 -32.51
C LEU A 658 -34.94 2.33 -33.95
N GLY A 659 -33.69 2.37 -34.41
CA GLY A 659 -33.30 2.80 -35.74
C GLY A 659 -31.98 2.16 -36.16
N GLY A 660 -31.38 2.64 -37.26
CA GLY A 660 -30.26 1.95 -37.90
C GLY A 660 -30.70 0.66 -38.61
N ILE A 661 -31.99 0.56 -38.92
CA ILE A 661 -32.65 -0.60 -39.53
C ILE A 661 -33.33 -0.20 -40.84
N ARG A 662 -33.80 -1.21 -41.59
CA ARG A 662 -34.70 -1.01 -42.72
C ARG A 662 -36.12 -1.41 -42.34
N GLU A 663 -37.05 -0.48 -42.49
CA GLU A 663 -38.48 -0.69 -42.27
C GLU A 663 -39.18 -0.60 -43.63
N ASN A 664 -39.86 -1.68 -44.05
CA ASN A 664 -40.52 -1.77 -45.37
C ASN A 664 -39.61 -1.42 -46.57
N GLY A 665 -38.30 -1.64 -46.44
CA GLY A 665 -37.30 -1.35 -47.46
C GLY A 665 -36.64 0.04 -47.36
N GLU A 666 -37.25 0.97 -46.60
CA GLU A 666 -36.71 2.32 -46.36
C GLU A 666 -35.80 2.36 -45.13
N ALA A 667 -34.80 3.25 -45.16
CA ALA A 667 -33.89 3.43 -44.03
C ALA A 667 -34.57 4.21 -42.91
N LEU A 668 -34.60 3.65 -41.70
CA LEU A 668 -35.12 4.32 -40.50
C LEU A 668 -33.95 4.69 -39.58
N GLY A 669 -33.66 5.99 -39.48
CA GLY A 669 -32.67 6.50 -38.53
C GLY A 669 -33.21 6.56 -37.11
N THR A 670 -32.33 6.45 -36.11
CA THR A 670 -32.75 6.48 -34.69
C THR A 670 -33.43 7.78 -34.30
N TYR A 671 -32.93 8.92 -34.76
CA TYR A 671 -33.58 10.21 -34.52
C TYR A 671 -35.01 10.28 -35.06
N GLN A 672 -35.23 9.79 -36.29
CA GLN A 672 -36.57 9.69 -36.87
C GLN A 672 -37.47 8.75 -36.06
N ALA A 673 -36.93 7.64 -35.54
CA ALA A 673 -37.66 6.75 -34.66
C ALA A 673 -38.01 7.41 -33.31
N LEU A 674 -37.11 8.20 -32.73
CA LEU A 674 -37.38 9.00 -31.52
C LEU A 674 -38.52 9.98 -31.77
N GLN A 675 -38.49 10.72 -32.88
CA GLN A 675 -39.59 11.63 -33.29
C GLN A 675 -40.94 10.90 -33.35
N ARG A 676 -40.97 9.69 -33.93
CA ARG A 676 -42.21 8.89 -34.00
C ARG A 676 -42.69 8.41 -32.62
N LEU A 677 -41.78 7.89 -31.80
CA LEU A 677 -42.11 7.27 -30.51
C LEU A 677 -42.48 8.29 -29.43
N LEU A 678 -41.90 9.49 -29.49
CA LEU A 678 -42.11 10.52 -28.47
C LEU A 678 -43.21 11.51 -28.84
N ALA A 679 -43.66 11.56 -30.11
CA ALA A 679 -44.61 12.56 -30.62
C ALA A 679 -45.93 12.67 -29.84
N GLU A 680 -46.42 11.56 -29.29
CA GLU A 680 -47.68 11.52 -28.52
C GLU A 680 -47.57 12.32 -27.22
N GLU A 681 -46.48 12.12 -26.47
CA GLU A 681 -46.33 12.64 -25.11
C GLU A 681 -45.40 13.86 -25.02
N PHE A 682 -44.62 14.12 -26.07
CA PHE A 682 -43.59 15.14 -26.11
C PHE A 682 -43.64 16.01 -27.37
N GLU A 683 -43.06 17.20 -27.27
CA GLU A 683 -42.65 18.03 -28.39
C GLU A 683 -41.12 18.19 -28.40
N GLU A 684 -40.52 18.26 -29.58
CA GLU A 684 -39.09 18.52 -29.69
C GLU A 684 -38.79 19.96 -29.28
N HIS A 685 -37.93 20.15 -28.28
CA HIS A 685 -37.70 21.46 -27.68
C HIS A 685 -36.71 22.31 -28.49
N MET A 686 -35.74 21.67 -29.14
CA MET A 686 -34.70 22.31 -29.96
C MET A 686 -34.13 21.31 -30.97
N PRO A 687 -33.50 21.80 -32.07
CA PRO A 687 -32.83 20.93 -33.03
C PRO A 687 -31.72 20.07 -32.39
N PRO A 688 -31.44 18.87 -32.92
CA PRO A 688 -30.41 17.99 -32.39
C PRO A 688 -29.03 18.63 -32.50
N ARG A 689 -28.14 18.30 -31.55
CA ARG A 689 -26.76 18.81 -31.50
C ARG A 689 -25.79 17.68 -31.24
N ASP A 690 -24.61 17.77 -31.84
CA ASP A 690 -23.53 16.82 -31.60
C ASP A 690 -22.74 17.22 -30.36
N VAL A 691 -22.50 16.25 -29.47
CA VAL A 691 -21.72 16.43 -28.24
C VAL A 691 -20.60 15.38 -28.24
N PRO A 692 -19.33 15.78 -28.44
CA PRO A 692 -18.21 14.85 -28.42
C PRO A 692 -17.86 14.44 -26.98
N PHE A 693 -17.28 13.25 -26.85
CA PHE A 693 -16.69 12.76 -25.61
C PHE A 693 -15.50 11.83 -25.89
N VAL A 694 -14.59 11.71 -24.92
CA VAL A 694 -13.38 10.88 -25.01
C VAL A 694 -13.31 9.94 -23.82
N ILE A 695 -13.15 8.64 -24.08
CA ILE A 695 -12.81 7.64 -23.05
C ILE A 695 -11.39 7.15 -23.31
N ARG A 696 -10.49 7.28 -22.33
CA ARG A 696 -9.13 6.75 -22.38
C ARG A 696 -9.18 5.25 -22.10
N GLU A 697 -8.64 4.43 -23.01
CA GLU A 697 -8.49 2.99 -22.77
C GLU A 697 -7.08 2.63 -22.27
N THR A 698 -6.05 3.25 -22.86
CA THR A 698 -4.66 3.14 -22.40
C THR A 698 -3.95 4.48 -22.53
N ALA A 699 -2.64 4.58 -22.23
CA ALA A 699 -1.87 5.80 -22.49
C ALA A 699 -1.76 6.16 -23.99
N ARG A 700 -2.09 5.22 -24.90
CA ARG A 700 -1.99 5.40 -26.36
C ARG A 700 -3.26 5.05 -27.11
N LYS A 701 -4.32 4.60 -26.45
CA LYS A 701 -5.60 4.21 -27.06
C LYS A 701 -6.75 5.01 -26.43
N TYR A 702 -7.53 5.68 -27.27
CA TYR A 702 -8.65 6.51 -26.87
C TYR A 702 -9.86 6.24 -27.77
N GLN A 703 -11.06 6.24 -27.18
CA GLN A 703 -12.32 6.26 -27.91
C GLN A 703 -12.82 7.70 -27.99
N HIS A 704 -12.74 8.31 -29.17
CA HIS A 704 -13.34 9.61 -29.45
C HIS A 704 -14.69 9.41 -30.13
N THR A 705 -15.77 9.74 -29.41
CA THR A 705 -17.15 9.46 -29.85
C THR A 705 -17.93 10.77 -29.96
N VAL A 706 -18.84 10.84 -30.92
CA VAL A 706 -19.78 11.97 -31.07
C VAL A 706 -21.18 11.43 -30.82
N ALA A 707 -21.81 11.86 -29.72
CA ALA A 707 -23.19 11.52 -29.42
C ALA A 707 -24.13 12.60 -29.97
N GLN A 708 -25.26 12.20 -30.55
CA GLN A 708 -26.32 13.13 -30.87
C GLN A 708 -27.18 13.37 -29.63
N LEU A 709 -27.31 14.63 -29.26
CA LEU A 709 -28.18 15.14 -28.20
C LEU A 709 -29.52 15.57 -28.78
N THR A 710 -30.60 15.13 -28.14
CA THR A 710 -31.98 15.55 -28.43
C THR A 710 -32.67 15.95 -27.13
N VAL A 711 -33.52 16.98 -27.19
CA VAL A 711 -34.24 17.50 -26.02
C VAL A 711 -35.73 17.54 -26.32
N TRP A 712 -36.52 16.94 -25.43
CA TRP A 712 -37.94 16.75 -25.60
C TRP A 712 -38.69 17.35 -24.42
N ARG A 713 -39.68 18.20 -24.67
CA ARG A 713 -40.51 18.78 -23.63
C ARG A 713 -41.81 17.99 -23.50
N LYS A 714 -42.15 17.60 -22.28
CA LYS A 714 -43.40 16.91 -21.95
C LYS A 714 -44.58 17.85 -22.23
N ARG A 715 -45.56 17.37 -22.99
CA ARG A 715 -46.80 18.10 -23.30
C ARG A 715 -47.64 18.40 -22.05
#